data_AF-A0A1L3ZGP6-F1
#
_entry.id   AF-A0A1L3ZGP6-F1
#
_cell.length_a   1.000
_cell.length_b   1.000
_cell.length_c   1.000
_cell.angle_alpha   90.00
_cell.angle_beta   90.00
_cell.angle_gamma   90.00
#
_symmetry.space_group_name_H-M   'P 1'
#
loop_
_entity.id
_entity.type
_entity.pdbx_description
1 polymer ?
#
loop_
_entity_poly.entity_id
_entity_poly.type
_entity_poly.pdbx_seq_one_letter_code
_entity_poly.pdbx_strand_id
1 'polypeptide(L)'
;MVSTVRRFQLLTGIPFMATSRTVLPDDLLINASDEVLTRQDLVLTALGRRPADRLLRVGRLLDVHSRTWLDDQEIVIKGRRIAYVGPAGSYEGEVSEWFAEPDLAAVPGFGEAHKHIESSHLTPEWEAALVMPHGVTWTCEASHEFSNVNGARNLEFWLEARRRGSPMKIFPLPGSAVPPTAYEWGGGWFGYDEQKAFLSESLMVAGLDEVMDWPSISDPGNPSYDRLWGMIGATFEQRGVVEGHGAGLRDMASINAFAAAGLASDHEGWFLDEIWQKLLHGLFIELRPHSLPEVIRGLIDKGLTDWSQIALVTDDRSASDTLKIGATDHNVRLAIENGLAPEIAIQCVTLNPARHMRLTPWVGSIAPGRFADIVLLSDVDSLSIEKVWADGRPVSDGATFIGARPEIDWPQWATRTVKIDRTVTADDFRIEAPTNRTSVNAALLRPFHWHDDFITMELPVEEGAAQRDPARNVTKFSIVDRFSGEAKVSRMFWLGTGPRTPETALASTLGHDKHNIWTVGSSDEAMAISVNALNEQQGGWVLVSAGKILARVRYEVGGLMTARSAEVLDAEMQALYAAGAGIDWMYEPTFSPRWWPGFPERLSFATLTCSPWRWVLVAPSELAPEGFVNVLTGKTHPIVW
;
A
#
# COMPACT_ATOMS: atom_id res chain seq x y z
N MET A 1 -66.38 12.18 -22.91
CA MET A 1 -66.71 12.76 -21.59
C MET A 1 -66.42 11.70 -20.56
N VAL A 2 -65.47 11.75 -19.62
CA VAL A 2 -64.53 12.75 -19.07
C VAL A 2 -63.39 11.87 -18.50
N SER A 3 -62.19 11.84 -19.09
CA SER A 3 -60.99 12.63 -18.73
C SER A 3 -60.62 12.60 -17.24
N THR A 4 -59.69 11.72 -16.85
CA THR A 4 -58.94 11.85 -15.59
C THR A 4 -57.45 12.03 -15.90
N VAL A 5 -57.07 13.29 -16.10
CA VAL A 5 -55.69 13.75 -16.19
C VAL A 5 -55.14 13.89 -14.77
N ARG A 6 -54.18 13.06 -14.37
CA ARG A 6 -53.37 13.29 -13.17
C ARG A 6 -52.27 14.30 -13.51
N ARG A 7 -52.29 15.42 -12.78
CA ARG A 7 -51.35 16.55 -12.88
C ARG A 7 -49.92 16.09 -12.55
N PHE A 8 -48.99 16.39 -13.44
CA PHE A 8 -47.58 16.56 -13.13
C PHE A 8 -47.42 17.78 -12.19
N GLN A 9 -46.93 17.57 -10.97
CA GLN A 9 -46.38 18.65 -10.15
C GLN A 9 -44.94 18.90 -10.61
N LEU A 10 -44.77 19.94 -11.42
CA LEU A 10 -43.49 20.62 -11.59
C LEU A 10 -43.11 21.25 -10.24
N LEU A 11 -42.09 20.70 -9.59
CA LEU A 11 -41.36 21.38 -8.51
C LEU A 11 -40.40 22.38 -9.17
N THR A 12 -40.94 23.52 -9.60
CA THR A 12 -40.17 24.71 -9.92
C THR A 12 -40.07 25.57 -8.66
N GLY A 13 -38.85 25.75 -8.15
CA GLY A 13 -38.61 26.72 -7.09
C GLY A 13 -37.31 26.49 -6.31
N ILE A 14 -36.15 26.63 -6.96
CA ILE A 14 -34.93 26.98 -6.24
C ILE A 14 -34.90 28.52 -6.19
N PRO A 15 -35.00 29.15 -5.01
CA PRO A 15 -34.87 30.60 -4.93
C PRO A 15 -33.41 30.97 -5.17
N PHE A 16 -33.17 31.70 -6.27
CA PHE A 16 -31.89 32.36 -6.52
C PHE A 16 -31.77 33.54 -5.55
N MET A 17 -31.26 33.29 -4.34
CA MET A 17 -30.85 34.35 -3.43
C MET A 17 -29.48 34.85 -3.88
N ALA A 18 -29.47 36.00 -4.55
CA ALA A 18 -28.29 36.85 -4.61
C ALA A 18 -28.06 37.49 -3.23
N THR A 19 -26.79 37.59 -2.84
CA THR A 19 -26.25 38.31 -1.66
C THR A 19 -26.27 37.58 -0.32
N SER A 20 -25.43 36.56 -0.19
CA SER A 20 -24.66 36.31 1.04
C SER A 20 -23.26 35.82 0.61
N ARG A 21 -22.21 36.17 1.35
CA ARG A 21 -20.87 35.57 1.17
C ARG A 21 -21.04 34.08 1.42
N THR A 22 -21.21 33.28 0.38
CA THR A 22 -21.15 31.82 0.48
C THR A 22 -19.75 31.49 0.97
N VAL A 23 -19.65 31.14 2.24
CA VAL A 23 -18.44 30.55 2.82
C VAL A 23 -18.14 29.31 2.00
N LEU A 24 -16.97 29.27 1.36
CA LEU A 24 -16.54 28.06 0.65
C LEU A 24 -16.43 26.92 1.65
N PRO A 25 -16.82 25.69 1.26
CA PRO A 25 -16.56 24.52 2.09
C PRO A 25 -15.05 24.40 2.34
N ASP A 26 -14.68 23.65 3.38
CA ASP A 26 -13.27 23.41 3.68
C ASP A 26 -12.55 22.56 2.64
N ASP A 27 -13.30 21.91 1.72
CA ASP A 27 -12.86 21.08 0.60
C ASP A 27 -11.72 20.09 0.90
N LEU A 28 -11.61 19.67 2.17
CA LEU A 28 -10.62 18.70 2.63
C LEU A 28 -10.97 17.30 2.14
N LEU A 29 -12.24 16.92 2.29
CA LEU A 29 -12.80 15.69 1.72
C LEU A 29 -13.73 16.02 0.56
N ILE A 30 -13.75 15.14 -0.43
CA ILE A 30 -14.53 15.35 -1.65
C ILE A 30 -15.96 14.82 -1.44
N ASN A 31 -16.94 15.70 -1.64
CA ASN A 31 -18.35 15.32 -1.79
C ASN A 31 -19.02 16.19 -2.86
N ALA A 32 -20.13 15.70 -3.41
CA ALA A 32 -20.76 16.33 -4.57
C ALA A 32 -21.29 17.75 -4.28
N SER A 33 -21.88 18.00 -3.11
CA SER A 33 -22.43 19.31 -2.76
C SER A 33 -21.34 20.38 -2.64
N ASP A 34 -20.24 20.05 -1.96
CA ASP A 34 -19.13 20.98 -1.74
C ASP A 34 -18.34 21.24 -3.02
N GLU A 35 -18.21 20.21 -3.85
CA GLU A 35 -17.56 20.34 -5.16
C GLU A 35 -18.34 21.30 -6.07
N VAL A 36 -19.68 21.27 -6.07
CA VAL A 36 -20.50 22.22 -6.84
C VAL A 36 -20.27 23.66 -6.38
N LEU A 37 -20.27 23.91 -5.06
CA LEU A 37 -20.04 25.24 -4.51
C LEU A 37 -18.63 25.76 -4.86
N THR A 38 -17.63 24.88 -4.73
CA THR A 38 -16.24 25.17 -5.09
C THR A 38 -16.11 25.54 -6.57
N ARG A 39 -16.69 24.73 -7.47
CA ARG A 39 -16.64 24.97 -8.92
C ARG A 39 -17.34 26.27 -9.32
N GLN A 40 -18.47 26.61 -8.69
CA GLN A 40 -19.15 27.89 -8.94
C GLN A 40 -18.27 29.09 -8.62
N ASP A 41 -17.50 29.02 -7.54
CA ASP A 41 -16.57 30.09 -7.16
C ASP A 41 -15.34 30.14 -8.07
N LEU A 42 -14.81 28.98 -8.47
CA LEU A 42 -13.73 28.90 -9.45
C LEU A 42 -14.10 29.52 -10.79
N VAL A 43 -15.32 29.28 -11.29
CA VAL A 43 -15.80 29.91 -12.53
C VAL A 43 -15.79 31.43 -12.40
N LEU A 44 -16.29 31.97 -11.29
CA LEU A 44 -16.32 33.42 -11.09
C LEU A 44 -14.92 34.01 -10.90
N THR A 45 -14.03 33.29 -10.24
CA THR A 45 -12.63 33.68 -10.06
C THR A 45 -11.86 33.67 -11.39
N ALA A 46 -12.01 32.60 -12.18
CA ALA A 46 -11.38 32.47 -13.50
C ALA A 46 -11.80 33.58 -14.48
N LEU A 47 -13.04 34.06 -14.36
CA LEU A 47 -13.58 35.18 -15.14
C LEU A 47 -13.23 36.57 -14.56
N GLY A 48 -12.40 36.64 -13.52
CA GLY A 48 -12.03 37.90 -12.85
C GLY A 48 -13.17 38.58 -12.09
N ARG A 49 -14.30 37.89 -11.85
CA ARG A 49 -15.50 38.43 -11.17
C ARG A 49 -15.45 38.27 -9.66
N ARG A 50 -14.53 37.46 -9.15
CA ARG A 50 -14.21 37.30 -7.73
C ARG A 50 -12.68 37.29 -7.58
N PRO A 51 -12.16 37.81 -6.45
CA PRO A 51 -10.72 37.82 -6.23
C PRO A 51 -10.19 36.40 -6.03
N ALA A 52 -9.04 36.13 -6.65
CA ALA A 52 -8.23 34.96 -6.38
C ALA A 52 -7.45 35.14 -5.07
N ASP A 53 -7.10 34.00 -4.45
CA ASP A 53 -6.36 34.02 -3.19
C ASP A 53 -4.86 34.12 -3.47
N ARG A 54 -4.34 33.36 -4.45
CA ARG A 54 -2.92 33.37 -4.82
C ARG A 54 -2.71 33.33 -6.32
N LEU A 55 -1.57 33.81 -6.76
CA LEU A 55 -1.04 33.61 -8.10
C LEU A 55 0.42 33.19 -7.99
N LEU A 56 0.77 32.11 -8.69
CA LEU A 56 2.14 31.61 -8.81
C LEU A 56 2.59 31.75 -10.26
N ARG A 57 3.57 32.64 -10.51
CA ARG A 57 4.22 32.78 -11.82
C ARG A 57 5.45 31.89 -11.89
N VAL A 58 5.60 31.14 -12.98
CA VAL A 58 6.69 30.17 -13.20
C VAL A 58 7.35 30.37 -14.56
N GLY A 59 8.63 30.00 -14.66
CA GLY A 59 9.42 30.17 -15.89
C GLY A 59 8.90 29.36 -17.06
N ARG A 60 8.50 28.11 -16.81
CA ARG A 60 7.77 27.27 -17.76
C ARG A 60 6.86 26.28 -17.04
N LEU A 61 5.82 25.82 -17.73
CA LEU A 61 4.84 24.86 -17.21
C LEU A 61 4.68 23.71 -18.19
N LEU A 62 4.72 22.47 -17.70
CA LEU A 62 4.43 21.30 -18.52
C LEU A 62 2.91 21.07 -18.60
N ASP A 63 2.33 21.30 -19.78
CA ASP A 63 1.01 20.77 -20.09
C ASP A 63 1.13 19.28 -20.39
N VAL A 64 0.87 18.47 -19.35
CA VAL A 64 0.89 17.00 -19.44
C VAL A 64 -0.17 16.44 -20.38
N HIS A 65 -1.16 17.21 -20.85
CA HIS A 65 -2.12 16.71 -21.83
C HIS A 65 -1.54 16.68 -23.25
N SER A 66 -0.76 17.68 -23.63
CA SER A 66 -0.12 17.78 -24.95
C SER A 66 1.36 17.41 -24.95
N ARG A 67 2.00 17.28 -23.77
CA ARG A 67 3.45 17.20 -23.57
C ARG A 67 4.18 18.43 -24.09
N THR A 68 3.60 19.60 -23.87
CA THR A 68 4.16 20.89 -24.32
C THR A 68 4.62 21.72 -23.14
N TRP A 69 5.82 22.29 -23.24
CA TRP A 69 6.28 23.33 -22.32
C TRP A 69 5.72 24.69 -22.74
N LEU A 70 5.03 25.34 -21.82
CA LEU A 70 4.50 26.69 -21.98
C LEU A 70 5.38 27.66 -21.17
N ASP A 71 5.98 28.64 -21.84
CA ASP A 71 6.86 29.59 -21.19
C ASP A 71 6.09 30.71 -20.47
N ASP A 72 6.64 31.20 -19.37
CA ASP A 72 6.18 32.35 -18.59
C ASP A 72 4.67 32.30 -18.27
N GLN A 73 4.29 31.39 -17.38
CA GLN A 73 2.89 31.09 -17.08
C GLN A 73 2.50 31.53 -15.66
N GLU A 74 1.25 31.93 -15.49
CA GLU A 74 0.61 32.21 -14.21
C GLU A 74 -0.41 31.11 -13.87
N ILE A 75 -0.29 30.57 -12.66
CA ILE A 75 -1.23 29.63 -12.07
C ILE A 75 -2.00 30.37 -10.98
N VAL A 76 -3.28 30.63 -11.22
CA VAL A 76 -4.14 31.39 -10.31
C VAL A 76 -4.95 30.43 -9.46
N ILE A 77 -4.98 30.66 -8.15
CA ILE A 77 -5.45 29.73 -7.14
C ILE A 77 -6.56 30.37 -6.31
N LYS A 78 -7.62 29.59 -6.06
CA LYS A 78 -8.72 29.93 -5.16
C LYS A 78 -8.96 28.79 -4.17
N GLY A 79 -8.90 29.08 -2.88
CA GLY A 79 -8.87 28.08 -1.83
C GLY A 79 -7.70 27.13 -2.04
N ARG A 80 -8.01 25.87 -2.33
CA ARG A 80 -7.05 24.79 -2.63
C ARG A 80 -6.98 24.40 -4.10
N ARG A 81 -7.77 25.06 -4.96
CA ARG A 81 -7.97 24.68 -6.36
C ARG A 81 -7.36 25.70 -7.31
N ILE A 82 -6.93 25.21 -8.48
CA ILE A 82 -6.53 26.06 -9.60
C ILE A 82 -7.79 26.67 -10.21
N ALA A 83 -7.87 27.99 -10.32
CA ALA A 83 -8.95 28.70 -10.99
C ALA A 83 -8.61 28.99 -12.46
N TYR A 84 -7.36 29.34 -12.75
CA TYR A 84 -6.91 29.77 -14.09
C TYR A 84 -5.44 29.40 -14.32
N VAL A 85 -5.09 29.12 -15.58
CA VAL A 85 -3.71 28.94 -16.06
C VAL A 85 -3.58 29.68 -17.39
N GLY A 86 -2.54 30.48 -17.57
CA GLY A 86 -2.28 31.19 -18.83
C GLY A 86 -0.98 32.00 -18.82
N PRO A 87 -0.62 32.63 -19.95
CA PRO A 87 0.57 33.47 -20.07
C PRO A 87 0.61 34.57 -19.00
N ALA A 88 1.81 34.95 -18.57
CA ALA A 88 1.97 35.99 -17.56
C ALA A 88 1.29 37.30 -17.97
N GLY A 89 0.49 37.87 -17.07
CA GLY A 89 -0.28 39.09 -17.29
C GLY A 89 -1.59 38.91 -18.07
N SER A 90 -1.99 37.70 -18.46
CA SER A 90 -3.27 37.47 -19.14
C SER A 90 -4.46 37.30 -18.19
N TYR A 91 -4.23 37.14 -16.89
CA TYR A 91 -5.29 37.13 -15.88
C TYR A 91 -5.67 38.56 -15.47
N GLU A 92 -6.92 38.94 -15.69
CA GLU A 92 -7.42 40.31 -15.42
C GLU A 92 -8.05 40.48 -14.03
N GLY A 93 -8.16 39.41 -13.24
CA GLY A 93 -8.81 39.43 -11.93
C GLY A 93 -7.91 39.96 -10.81
N GLU A 94 -8.53 40.38 -9.71
CA GLU A 94 -7.81 40.75 -8.49
C GLU A 94 -7.20 39.50 -7.82
N VAL A 95 -5.97 39.63 -7.29
CA VAL A 95 -5.23 38.57 -6.60
C VAL A 95 -4.71 39.09 -5.27
N SER A 96 -4.87 38.31 -4.20
CA SER A 96 -4.47 38.72 -2.84
C SER A 96 -2.98 38.51 -2.56
N GLU A 97 -2.41 37.36 -2.92
CA GLU A 97 -1.00 37.01 -2.68
C GLU A 97 -0.30 36.66 -4.01
N TRP A 98 0.91 37.20 -4.22
CA TRP A 98 1.70 36.98 -5.44
C TRP A 98 2.99 36.25 -5.13
N PHE A 99 3.29 35.22 -5.92
CA PHE A 99 4.51 34.42 -5.87
C PHE A 99 5.12 34.36 -7.27
N ALA A 100 6.45 34.43 -7.35
CA ALA A 100 7.17 34.42 -8.61
C ALA A 100 8.41 33.52 -8.50
N GLU A 101 8.47 32.53 -9.38
CA GLU A 101 9.54 31.54 -9.49
C GLU A 101 9.95 31.45 -10.98
N PRO A 102 10.42 32.56 -11.59
CA PRO A 102 10.63 32.67 -13.04
C PRO A 102 11.75 31.77 -13.56
N ASP A 103 12.60 31.24 -12.68
CA ASP A 103 13.70 30.35 -13.02
C ASP A 103 13.32 28.86 -12.87
N LEU A 104 12.12 28.55 -12.36
CA LEU A 104 11.67 27.18 -12.10
C LEU A 104 10.66 26.69 -13.13
N ALA A 105 10.69 25.38 -13.39
CA ALA A 105 9.72 24.68 -14.21
C ALA A 105 8.62 24.06 -13.34
N ALA A 106 7.35 24.26 -13.69
CA ALA A 106 6.21 23.67 -13.00
C ALA A 106 5.72 22.39 -13.68
N VAL A 107 5.55 21.33 -12.89
CA VAL A 107 4.92 20.08 -13.29
C VAL A 107 3.85 19.71 -12.25
N PRO A 108 2.83 18.90 -12.61
CA PRO A 108 1.79 18.54 -11.64
C PRO A 108 2.37 17.77 -10.45
N GLY A 109 1.74 17.89 -9.29
CA GLY A 109 2.01 17.03 -8.12
C GLY A 109 2.02 15.55 -8.50
N PHE A 110 3.07 14.84 -8.10
CA PHE A 110 3.20 13.41 -8.38
C PHE A 110 2.18 12.62 -7.55
N GLY A 111 1.74 11.51 -8.11
CA GLY A 111 0.98 10.53 -7.37
C GLY A 111 0.96 9.16 -8.02
N GLU A 112 0.54 8.20 -7.21
CA GLU A 112 0.70 6.78 -7.48
C GLU A 112 -0.68 6.13 -7.60
N ALA A 113 -0.84 5.24 -8.60
CA ALA A 113 -2.05 4.43 -8.75
C ALA A 113 -2.12 3.28 -7.74
N HIS A 114 -0.96 2.88 -7.21
CA HIS A 114 -0.83 1.76 -6.29
C HIS A 114 0.37 1.98 -5.34
N LYS A 115 0.13 1.85 -4.03
CA LYS A 115 1.11 1.92 -2.94
C LYS A 115 0.48 1.41 -1.64
N HIS A 116 1.30 0.83 -0.77
CA HIS A 116 0.95 0.57 0.63
C HIS A 116 1.71 1.56 1.54
N ILE A 117 1.02 2.56 2.08
CA ILE A 117 1.60 3.48 3.08
C ILE A 117 1.98 2.69 4.33
N GLU A 118 1.24 1.64 4.69
CA GLU A 118 1.58 0.76 5.81
C GLU A 118 3.00 0.19 5.71
N SER A 119 3.54 0.04 4.49
CA SER A 119 4.90 -0.46 4.23
C SER A 119 6.00 0.58 4.44
N SER A 120 5.65 1.87 4.51
CA SER A 120 6.54 2.89 5.09
C SER A 120 6.66 2.74 6.62
N HIS A 121 5.67 2.06 7.23
CA HIS A 121 5.42 1.96 8.66
C HIS A 121 5.17 3.29 9.35
N LEU A 122 4.69 4.31 8.62
CA LEU A 122 4.31 5.60 9.15
C LEU A 122 2.80 5.80 9.07
N THR A 123 2.24 6.53 10.03
CA THR A 123 0.84 7.00 9.92
C THR A 123 0.69 8.05 8.82
N PRO A 124 -0.53 8.26 8.28
CA PRO A 124 -0.77 9.14 7.12
C PRO A 124 -0.16 10.55 7.20
N GLU A 125 -0.16 11.17 8.38
CA GLU A 125 0.42 12.50 8.62
C GLU A 125 1.96 12.51 8.54
N TRP A 126 2.60 11.40 8.94
CA TRP A 126 4.04 11.25 8.90
C TRP A 126 4.53 10.80 7.53
N GLU A 127 3.75 9.98 6.84
CA GLU A 127 3.96 9.68 5.43
C GLU A 127 3.97 10.98 4.59
N ALA A 128 2.99 11.86 4.79
CA ALA A 128 2.96 13.15 4.10
C ALA A 128 4.24 13.97 4.35
N ALA A 129 4.75 13.98 5.59
CA ALA A 129 5.99 14.66 5.91
C ALA A 129 7.23 14.03 5.23
N LEU A 130 7.21 12.72 5.02
CA LEU A 130 8.28 11.98 4.36
C LEU A 130 8.28 12.19 2.84
N VAL A 131 7.14 12.05 2.17
CA VAL A 131 7.10 11.95 0.69
C VAL A 131 6.79 13.25 -0.05
N MET A 132 6.13 14.21 0.61
CA MET A 132 5.76 15.47 -0.06
C MET A 132 6.94 16.32 -0.51
N PRO A 133 8.08 16.41 0.23
CA PRO A 133 9.28 17.07 -0.28
C PRO A 133 9.83 16.44 -1.57
N HIS A 134 9.49 15.17 -1.83
CA HIS A 134 9.82 14.43 -3.04
C HIS A 134 8.72 14.53 -4.13
N GLY A 135 7.81 15.50 -4.00
CA GLY A 135 6.82 15.84 -5.02
C GLY A 135 5.53 15.02 -4.99
N VAL A 136 5.42 14.02 -4.11
CA VAL A 136 4.22 13.18 -3.99
C VAL A 136 3.13 13.95 -3.24
N THR A 137 2.06 14.35 -3.91
CA THR A 137 0.97 15.12 -3.27
C THR A 137 -0.34 14.33 -3.15
N TRP A 138 -0.44 13.20 -3.86
CA TRP A 138 -1.57 12.29 -3.74
C TRP A 138 -1.14 10.84 -3.95
N THR A 139 -1.90 9.89 -3.39
CA THR A 139 -1.68 8.46 -3.62
C THR A 139 -3.00 7.71 -3.58
N CYS A 140 -3.12 6.68 -4.41
CA CYS A 140 -4.06 5.61 -4.16
C CYS A 140 -3.45 4.66 -3.14
N GLU A 141 -4.11 4.52 -2.00
CA GLU A 141 -3.67 3.68 -0.90
C GLU A 141 -4.34 2.31 -1.04
N ALA A 142 -3.52 1.31 -1.38
CA ALA A 142 -3.88 -0.09 -1.52
C ALA A 142 -4.05 -0.72 -0.12
N SER A 143 -5.16 -0.38 0.54
CA SER A 143 -5.31 -0.65 1.96
C SER A 143 -5.82 -2.06 2.24
N HIS A 144 -4.98 -3.07 2.02
CA HIS A 144 -5.24 -4.42 2.50
C HIS A 144 -4.64 -4.68 3.89
N GLU A 145 -3.63 -3.93 4.31
CA GLU A 145 -2.87 -4.20 5.54
C GLU A 145 -3.65 -3.75 6.79
N PHE A 146 -3.96 -2.45 6.91
CA PHE A 146 -4.77 -1.96 8.02
C PHE A 146 -6.20 -2.51 7.96
N SER A 147 -6.73 -2.80 6.77
CA SER A 147 -8.02 -3.47 6.61
C SER A 147 -8.03 -4.87 7.23
N ASN A 148 -6.93 -5.63 7.13
CA ASN A 148 -6.80 -6.92 7.80
C ASN A 148 -6.82 -6.83 9.32
N VAL A 149 -6.40 -5.68 9.87
CA VAL A 149 -6.38 -5.37 11.30
C VAL A 149 -7.72 -4.81 11.79
N ASN A 150 -8.33 -3.87 11.08
CA ASN A 150 -9.58 -3.21 11.44
C ASN A 150 -10.34 -2.64 10.22
N GLY A 151 -10.86 -3.55 9.38
CA GLY A 151 -11.60 -3.18 8.15
C GLY A 151 -12.78 -2.23 8.38
N ALA A 152 -13.51 -2.38 9.50
CA ALA A 152 -14.68 -1.55 9.80
C ALA A 152 -14.35 -0.06 10.07
N ARG A 153 -13.10 0.27 10.38
CA ARG A 153 -12.63 1.65 10.64
C ARG A 153 -11.56 2.09 9.62
N ASN A 154 -11.37 1.34 8.54
CA ASN A 154 -10.28 1.58 7.61
C ASN A 154 -10.42 2.94 6.88
N LEU A 155 -11.60 3.27 6.35
CA LEU A 155 -11.82 4.55 5.69
C LEU A 155 -11.73 5.74 6.68
N GLU A 156 -12.18 5.55 7.92
CA GLU A 156 -12.02 6.55 8.97
C GLU A 156 -10.54 6.85 9.22
N PHE A 157 -9.71 5.80 9.33
CA PHE A 157 -8.28 5.90 9.56
C PHE A 157 -7.55 6.72 8.47
N TRP A 158 -7.71 6.33 7.20
CA TRP A 158 -6.99 6.99 6.09
C TRP A 158 -7.38 8.45 5.87
N LEU A 159 -8.64 8.78 6.12
CA LEU A 159 -9.12 10.15 5.90
C LEU A 159 -8.85 11.07 7.10
N GLU A 160 -8.44 10.55 8.25
CA GLU A 160 -8.34 11.34 9.48
C GLU A 160 -7.27 12.43 9.41
N ALA A 161 -6.08 12.11 8.90
CA ALA A 161 -5.04 13.12 8.71
C ALA A 161 -5.50 14.23 7.75
N ARG A 162 -6.22 13.86 6.69
CA ARG A 162 -6.78 14.83 5.74
C ARG A 162 -7.84 15.71 6.39
N ARG A 163 -8.77 15.14 7.18
CA ARG A 163 -9.78 15.89 7.95
C ARG A 163 -9.15 16.90 8.92
N ARG A 164 -7.95 16.61 9.41
CA ARG A 164 -7.17 17.49 10.30
C ARG A 164 -6.24 18.46 9.58
N GLY A 165 -6.27 18.48 8.25
CA GLY A 165 -5.57 19.47 7.44
C GLY A 165 -4.24 19.01 6.84
N SER A 166 -3.91 17.71 6.88
CA SER A 166 -2.78 17.19 6.09
C SER A 166 -2.97 17.51 4.60
N PRO A 167 -1.95 18.05 3.90
CA PRO A 167 -2.08 18.48 2.51
C PRO A 167 -2.00 17.31 1.50
N MET A 168 -1.50 16.15 1.90
CA MET A 168 -1.47 14.94 1.05
C MET A 168 -2.88 14.39 0.88
N LYS A 169 -3.26 14.06 -0.37
CA LYS A 169 -4.54 13.39 -0.64
C LYS A 169 -4.33 11.88 -0.70
N ILE A 170 -4.99 11.17 0.19
CA ILE A 170 -5.02 9.71 0.15
C ILE A 170 -6.37 9.31 -0.43
N PHE A 171 -6.34 8.53 -1.51
CA PHE A 171 -7.50 7.93 -2.13
C PHE A 171 -7.53 6.44 -1.76
N PRO A 172 -8.23 6.02 -0.70
CA PRO A 172 -8.12 4.65 -0.22
C PRO A 172 -8.86 3.69 -1.16
N LEU A 173 -8.29 2.51 -1.36
CA LEU A 173 -8.94 1.37 -1.95
C LEU A 173 -9.06 0.28 -0.86
N PRO A 174 -10.25 -0.29 -0.64
CA PRO A 174 -10.42 -1.44 0.25
C PRO A 174 -9.71 -2.67 -0.32
N GLY A 175 -8.94 -3.36 0.53
CA GLY A 175 -8.20 -4.58 0.17
C GLY A 175 -9.09 -5.75 -0.25
N SER A 176 -8.80 -6.41 -1.38
CA SER A 176 -9.44 -7.69 -1.74
C SER A 176 -9.02 -8.83 -0.78
N ALA A 177 -7.81 -8.70 -0.24
CA ALA A 177 -7.11 -9.66 0.61
C ALA A 177 -7.53 -9.56 2.08
N VAL A 178 -8.82 -9.34 2.37
CA VAL A 178 -9.32 -9.12 3.74
C VAL A 178 -10.46 -10.11 4.05
N PRO A 179 -10.14 -11.35 4.48
CA PRO A 179 -8.81 -11.95 4.63
C PRO A 179 -8.19 -12.36 3.28
N PRO A 180 -6.87 -12.67 3.26
CA PRO A 180 -6.14 -12.91 2.00
C PRO A 180 -6.61 -14.13 1.26
N THR A 181 -6.96 -15.19 2.00
CA THR A 181 -7.55 -16.41 1.48
C THR A 181 -8.69 -16.88 2.38
N ALA A 182 -9.45 -17.87 1.91
CA ALA A 182 -10.49 -18.52 2.71
C ALA A 182 -9.98 -19.20 4.00
N TYR A 183 -8.67 -19.45 4.11
CA TYR A 183 -8.08 -20.24 5.20
C TYR A 183 -7.55 -19.38 6.35
N GLU A 184 -7.60 -18.06 6.18
CA GLU A 184 -7.17 -17.08 7.17
C GLU A 184 -8.34 -16.33 7.80
N TRP A 185 -8.12 -15.82 9.00
CA TRP A 185 -9.09 -15.01 9.74
C TRP A 185 -8.35 -14.01 10.64
N GLY A 186 -9.05 -12.95 11.06
CA GLY A 186 -8.52 -12.00 12.04
C GLY A 186 -9.39 -10.75 12.15
N GLY A 187 -8.76 -9.58 12.24
CA GLY A 187 -9.44 -8.33 12.66
C GLY A 187 -10.40 -7.68 11.65
N GLY A 188 -10.31 -8.01 10.37
CA GLY A 188 -11.15 -7.44 9.31
C GLY A 188 -11.73 -8.47 8.35
N TRP A 189 -12.78 -8.05 7.65
CA TRP A 189 -13.51 -8.80 6.63
C TRP A 189 -14.10 -7.84 5.59
N PHE A 190 -13.94 -8.16 4.31
CA PHE A 190 -14.65 -7.52 3.21
C PHE A 190 -15.28 -8.54 2.25
N GLY A 191 -16.59 -8.35 2.00
CA GLY A 191 -17.35 -8.95 0.92
C GLY A 191 -18.15 -7.88 0.16
N TYR A 192 -19.25 -8.28 -0.50
CA TYR A 192 -20.07 -7.36 -1.30
C TYR A 192 -20.58 -6.15 -0.51
N ASP A 193 -21.17 -6.38 0.67
CA ASP A 193 -21.82 -5.31 1.43
C ASP A 193 -20.82 -4.32 2.01
N GLU A 194 -19.68 -4.80 2.51
CA GLU A 194 -18.62 -3.92 3.01
C GLU A 194 -17.97 -3.12 1.89
N GLN A 195 -17.70 -3.74 0.74
CA GLN A 195 -17.15 -3.07 -0.44
C GLN A 195 -18.08 -1.95 -0.93
N LYS A 196 -19.38 -2.26 -1.01
CA LYS A 196 -20.41 -1.30 -1.41
C LYS A 196 -20.50 -0.13 -0.43
N ALA A 197 -20.47 -0.40 0.86
CA ALA A 197 -20.50 0.63 1.89
C ALA A 197 -19.28 1.55 1.76
N PHE A 198 -18.07 0.97 1.66
CA PHE A 198 -16.80 1.69 1.53
C PHE A 198 -16.82 2.66 0.34
N LEU A 199 -17.20 2.18 -0.85
CA LEU A 199 -17.31 3.01 -2.07
C LEU A 199 -18.37 4.11 -1.98
N SER A 200 -19.43 3.91 -1.21
CA SER A 200 -20.53 4.87 -1.11
C SER A 200 -20.30 5.99 -0.09
N GLU A 201 -19.36 5.80 0.84
CA GLU A 201 -19.14 6.71 1.96
C GLU A 201 -18.38 7.98 1.54
N SER A 202 -17.46 7.89 0.59
CA SER A 202 -16.65 9.04 0.17
C SER A 202 -16.25 8.98 -1.31
N LEU A 203 -16.23 10.16 -1.97
CA LEU A 203 -15.64 10.30 -3.31
C LEU A 203 -14.10 10.22 -3.29
N MET A 204 -13.49 10.12 -2.10
CA MET A 204 -12.06 9.81 -1.96
C MET A 204 -11.75 8.35 -2.26
N VAL A 205 -12.74 7.46 -2.34
CA VAL A 205 -12.49 6.04 -2.64
C VAL A 205 -12.42 5.84 -4.16
N ALA A 206 -11.30 5.29 -4.64
CA ALA A 206 -11.03 5.20 -6.08
C ALA A 206 -11.50 3.89 -6.74
N GLY A 207 -11.62 2.80 -5.98
CA GLY A 207 -11.91 1.48 -6.56
C GLY A 207 -11.87 0.34 -5.56
N LEU A 208 -11.53 -0.85 -6.06
CA LEU A 208 -11.15 -2.04 -5.31
C LEU A 208 -9.67 -2.27 -5.52
N ASP A 209 -8.96 -2.47 -4.41
CA ASP A 209 -7.53 -2.71 -4.41
C ASP A 209 -7.18 -4.05 -5.09
N GLU A 210 -5.88 -4.28 -5.29
CA GLU A 210 -5.31 -5.41 -5.98
C GLU A 210 -5.96 -6.76 -5.63
N VAL A 211 -6.58 -7.39 -6.63
CA VAL A 211 -7.17 -8.72 -6.49
C VAL A 211 -6.09 -9.79 -6.61
N MET A 212 -5.65 -10.33 -5.47
CA MET A 212 -4.49 -11.24 -5.37
C MET A 212 -4.80 -12.73 -5.20
N ASP A 213 -5.98 -13.08 -4.68
CA ASP A 213 -6.39 -14.48 -4.50
C ASP A 213 -6.94 -15.05 -5.81
N TRP A 214 -6.04 -15.21 -6.79
CA TRP A 214 -6.33 -15.79 -8.11
C TRP A 214 -7.09 -17.13 -8.08
N PRO A 215 -6.81 -18.06 -7.14
CA PRO A 215 -7.60 -19.28 -6.99
C PRO A 215 -9.10 -19.01 -6.75
N SER A 216 -9.42 -18.01 -5.93
CA SER A 216 -10.80 -17.59 -5.69
C SER A 216 -11.46 -16.87 -6.87
N ILE A 217 -10.69 -16.46 -7.88
CA ILE A 217 -11.24 -15.94 -9.15
C ILE A 217 -11.45 -17.07 -10.16
N SER A 218 -10.53 -18.03 -10.22
CA SER A 218 -10.47 -19.04 -11.28
C SER A 218 -11.12 -20.38 -10.95
N ASP A 219 -11.41 -20.67 -9.67
CA ASP A 219 -12.07 -21.90 -9.22
C ASP A 219 -13.39 -21.60 -8.48
N PRO A 220 -14.56 -21.88 -9.11
CA PRO A 220 -15.87 -21.77 -8.46
C PRO A 220 -16.06 -22.64 -7.20
N GLY A 221 -15.20 -23.64 -6.99
CA GLY A 221 -15.20 -24.46 -5.79
C GLY A 221 -14.46 -23.83 -4.60
N ASN A 222 -13.70 -22.75 -4.81
CA ASN A 222 -12.97 -22.10 -3.72
C ASN A 222 -13.93 -21.42 -2.74
N PRO A 223 -13.76 -21.57 -1.41
CA PRO A 223 -14.69 -20.97 -0.44
C PRO A 223 -14.77 -19.44 -0.46
N SER A 224 -13.77 -18.73 -1.02
CA SER A 224 -13.79 -17.26 -1.17
C SER A 224 -14.33 -16.79 -2.53
N TYR A 225 -14.76 -17.70 -3.43
CA TYR A 225 -15.18 -17.35 -4.80
C TYR A 225 -16.30 -16.31 -4.83
N ASP A 226 -17.44 -16.59 -4.17
CA ASP A 226 -18.59 -15.69 -4.15
C ASP A 226 -18.27 -14.35 -3.45
N ARG A 227 -17.37 -14.37 -2.46
CA ARG A 227 -16.92 -13.17 -1.75
C ARG A 227 -16.19 -12.22 -2.68
N LEU A 228 -15.15 -12.69 -3.37
CA LEU A 228 -14.35 -11.85 -4.27
C LEU A 228 -15.17 -11.37 -5.47
N TRP A 229 -15.95 -12.24 -6.10
CA TRP A 229 -16.86 -11.83 -7.18
C TRP A 229 -17.93 -10.84 -6.69
N GLY A 230 -18.36 -10.95 -5.43
CA GLY A 230 -19.19 -9.96 -4.76
C GLY A 230 -18.51 -8.59 -4.66
N MET A 231 -17.26 -8.53 -4.21
CA MET A 231 -16.49 -7.28 -4.14
C MET A 231 -16.29 -6.64 -5.53
N ILE A 232 -15.95 -7.46 -6.54
CA ILE A 232 -15.86 -7.02 -7.94
C ILE A 232 -17.20 -6.43 -8.41
N GLY A 233 -18.31 -7.14 -8.14
CA GLY A 233 -19.66 -6.70 -8.48
C GLY A 233 -20.03 -5.35 -7.85
N ALA A 234 -19.80 -5.19 -6.54
CA ALA A 234 -20.04 -3.94 -5.81
C ALA A 234 -19.22 -2.76 -6.39
N THR A 235 -18.01 -3.04 -6.87
CA THR A 235 -17.13 -2.03 -7.48
C THR A 235 -17.63 -1.59 -8.85
N PHE A 236 -18.07 -2.53 -9.69
CA PHE A 236 -18.67 -2.20 -10.98
C PHE A 236 -19.98 -1.42 -10.86
N GLU A 237 -20.80 -1.69 -9.84
CA GLU A 237 -22.03 -0.92 -9.57
C GLU A 237 -21.75 0.59 -9.41
N GLN A 238 -20.61 0.95 -8.85
CA GLN A 238 -20.18 2.35 -8.65
C GLN A 238 -19.25 2.87 -9.75
N ARG A 239 -18.96 2.05 -10.79
CA ARG A 239 -17.99 2.37 -11.85
C ARG A 239 -16.58 2.64 -11.30
N GLY A 240 -16.22 2.03 -10.17
CA GLY A 240 -14.86 2.02 -9.65
C GLY A 240 -13.92 1.18 -10.52
N VAL A 241 -12.63 1.35 -10.31
CA VAL A 241 -11.60 0.50 -10.93
C VAL A 241 -11.42 -0.75 -10.07
N VAL A 242 -11.18 -1.90 -10.69
CA VAL A 242 -10.81 -3.14 -10.00
C VAL A 242 -9.34 -3.39 -10.32
N GLU A 243 -8.46 -3.12 -9.38
CA GLU A 243 -7.02 -3.36 -9.53
C GLU A 243 -6.70 -4.86 -9.47
N GLY A 244 -5.56 -5.25 -10.02
CA GLY A 244 -5.16 -6.65 -10.12
C GLY A 244 -3.76 -6.93 -9.56
N HIS A 245 -3.53 -8.18 -9.16
CA HIS A 245 -2.22 -8.71 -8.77
C HIS A 245 -1.93 -10.00 -9.55
N GLY A 246 -1.18 -9.87 -10.63
CA GLY A 246 -0.93 -10.92 -11.62
C GLY A 246 0.31 -11.77 -11.35
N ALA A 247 0.72 -11.95 -10.09
CA ALA A 247 1.93 -12.68 -9.73
C ALA A 247 1.92 -14.13 -10.23
N GLY A 248 2.92 -14.46 -11.06
CA GLY A 248 3.07 -15.79 -11.65
C GLY A 248 2.15 -16.07 -12.85
N LEU A 249 1.26 -15.14 -13.22
CA LEU A 249 0.36 -15.28 -14.38
C LEU A 249 1.06 -14.79 -15.65
N ARG A 250 1.84 -15.70 -16.26
CA ARG A 250 2.74 -15.37 -17.37
C ARG A 250 2.33 -15.98 -18.71
N ASP A 251 1.52 -17.03 -18.68
CA ASP A 251 1.05 -17.69 -19.88
C ASP A 251 -0.16 -16.97 -20.50
N MET A 252 -0.38 -17.20 -21.79
CA MET A 252 -1.41 -16.51 -22.55
C MET A 252 -2.82 -16.75 -22.00
N ALA A 253 -3.12 -17.96 -21.51
CA ALA A 253 -4.45 -18.30 -21.04
C ALA A 253 -4.75 -17.59 -19.70
N SER A 254 -3.79 -17.59 -18.77
CA SER A 254 -3.95 -16.87 -17.50
C SER A 254 -4.04 -15.35 -17.69
N ILE A 255 -3.22 -14.74 -18.55
CA ILE A 255 -3.31 -13.30 -18.86
C ILE A 255 -4.69 -12.94 -19.43
N ASN A 256 -5.22 -13.73 -20.37
CA ASN A 256 -6.55 -13.50 -20.93
C ASN A 256 -7.65 -13.68 -19.89
N ALA A 257 -7.56 -14.70 -19.04
CA ALA A 257 -8.54 -14.93 -17.96
C ALA A 257 -8.53 -13.78 -16.95
N PHE A 258 -7.35 -13.29 -16.58
CA PHE A 258 -7.14 -12.18 -15.65
C PHE A 258 -7.79 -10.89 -16.17
N ALA A 259 -7.48 -10.50 -17.41
CA ALA A 259 -8.11 -9.35 -18.06
C ALA A 259 -9.62 -9.55 -18.24
N ALA A 260 -10.08 -10.75 -18.61
CA ALA A 260 -11.49 -11.06 -18.81
C ALA A 260 -12.32 -11.03 -17.52
N ALA A 261 -11.70 -11.25 -16.35
CA ALA A 261 -12.34 -11.07 -15.05
C ALA A 261 -12.62 -9.59 -14.73
N GLY A 262 -12.02 -8.67 -15.48
CA GLY A 262 -12.16 -7.22 -15.31
C GLY A 262 -11.13 -6.62 -14.35
N LEU A 263 -10.07 -7.37 -14.03
CA LEU A 263 -8.89 -6.85 -13.34
C LEU A 263 -8.15 -5.93 -14.32
N ALA A 264 -8.05 -4.65 -13.96
CA ALA A 264 -7.72 -3.58 -14.90
C ALA A 264 -6.22 -3.26 -14.98
N SER A 265 -5.44 -3.70 -14.00
CA SER A 265 -4.03 -3.37 -13.85
C SER A 265 -3.20 -4.55 -13.34
N ASP A 266 -1.88 -4.40 -13.42
CA ASP A 266 -0.93 -5.30 -12.76
C ASP A 266 0.42 -4.59 -12.49
N HIS A 267 0.96 -4.79 -11.27
CA HIS A 267 2.30 -4.37 -10.85
C HIS A 267 3.30 -5.55 -10.67
N GLU A 268 2.84 -6.79 -10.85
CA GLU A 268 3.64 -7.99 -10.60
C GLU A 268 4.52 -8.44 -11.78
N GLY A 269 4.57 -7.65 -12.86
CA GLY A 269 5.43 -7.93 -14.01
C GLY A 269 6.94 -7.83 -13.68
N TRP A 270 7.67 -8.92 -13.92
CA TRP A 270 9.14 -8.96 -13.75
C TRP A 270 9.91 -8.80 -15.05
N PHE A 271 9.37 -9.33 -16.15
CA PHE A 271 10.09 -9.47 -17.41
C PHE A 271 9.40 -8.71 -18.54
N LEU A 272 10.20 -8.17 -19.47
CA LEU A 272 9.70 -7.38 -20.59
C LEU A 272 8.61 -8.09 -21.39
N ASP A 273 8.80 -9.35 -21.76
CA ASP A 273 7.84 -10.05 -22.62
C ASP A 273 6.50 -10.30 -21.91
N GLU A 274 6.52 -10.54 -20.60
CA GLU A 274 5.30 -10.67 -19.80
C GLU A 274 4.54 -9.34 -19.74
N ILE A 275 5.24 -8.25 -19.43
CA ILE A 275 4.66 -6.90 -19.39
C ILE A 275 4.12 -6.50 -20.76
N TRP A 276 4.85 -6.82 -21.82
CA TRP A 276 4.40 -6.58 -23.19
C TRP A 276 3.12 -7.36 -23.51
N GLN A 277 3.02 -8.62 -23.11
CA GLN A 277 1.77 -9.37 -23.29
C GLN A 277 0.64 -8.77 -22.47
N LYS A 278 0.84 -8.46 -21.19
CA LYS A 278 -0.19 -7.84 -20.34
C LYS A 278 -0.70 -6.52 -20.93
N LEU A 279 0.21 -5.67 -21.42
CA LEU A 279 -0.12 -4.43 -22.13
C LEU A 279 -0.96 -4.68 -23.40
N LEU A 280 -0.57 -5.66 -24.23
CA LEU A 280 -1.32 -6.01 -25.45
C LEU A 280 -2.72 -6.57 -25.18
N HIS A 281 -2.99 -7.04 -23.96
CA HIS A 281 -4.29 -7.53 -23.53
C HIS A 281 -5.10 -6.47 -22.77
N GLY A 282 -4.67 -5.21 -22.83
CA GLY A 282 -5.42 -4.07 -22.32
C GLY A 282 -5.28 -3.82 -20.83
N LEU A 283 -4.32 -4.47 -20.16
CA LEU A 283 -4.00 -4.18 -18.76
C LEU A 283 -3.19 -2.90 -18.66
N PHE A 284 -3.54 -2.07 -17.68
CA PHE A 284 -2.73 -0.94 -17.25
C PHE A 284 -1.50 -1.47 -16.50
N ILE A 285 -0.31 -1.04 -16.89
CA ILE A 285 0.94 -1.55 -16.33
C ILE A 285 1.47 -0.59 -15.27
N GLU A 286 1.71 -1.14 -14.09
CA GLU A 286 2.24 -0.41 -12.95
C GLU A 286 3.69 -0.83 -12.70
N LEU A 287 4.65 -0.08 -13.25
CA LEU A 287 6.06 -0.47 -13.21
C LEU A 287 6.69 -0.16 -11.85
N ARG A 288 7.20 -1.22 -11.19
CA ARG A 288 7.95 -1.13 -9.93
C ARG A 288 9.45 -0.92 -10.17
N PRO A 289 10.19 -0.29 -9.23
CA PRO A 289 11.59 0.11 -9.44
C PRO A 289 12.54 -1.02 -9.82
N HIS A 290 12.27 -2.25 -9.38
CA HIS A 290 13.15 -3.39 -9.61
C HIS A 290 13.16 -3.88 -11.06
N SER A 291 12.05 -3.72 -11.82
CA SER A 291 11.93 -4.15 -13.22
C SER A 291 11.98 -2.97 -14.17
N LEU A 292 11.67 -1.76 -13.67
CA LEU A 292 11.58 -0.52 -14.44
C LEU A 292 12.78 -0.28 -15.39
N PRO A 293 14.07 -0.41 -15.00
CA PRO A 293 15.18 -0.11 -15.91
C PRO A 293 15.23 -1.01 -17.16
N GLU A 294 15.04 -2.32 -16.99
CA GLU A 294 15.07 -3.27 -18.10
C GLU A 294 13.82 -3.11 -18.97
N VAL A 295 12.67 -2.96 -18.33
CA VAL A 295 11.38 -2.88 -19.02
C VAL A 295 11.26 -1.60 -19.84
N ILE A 296 11.65 -0.44 -19.32
CA ILE A 296 11.57 0.82 -20.07
C ILE A 296 12.42 0.76 -21.33
N ARG A 297 13.68 0.33 -21.23
CA ARG A 297 14.56 0.16 -22.40
C ARG A 297 13.93 -0.81 -23.41
N GLY A 298 13.41 -1.93 -22.92
CA GLY A 298 12.74 -2.92 -23.76
C GLY A 298 11.47 -2.43 -24.46
N LEU A 299 10.64 -1.62 -23.79
CA LEU A 299 9.44 -1.02 -24.37
C LEU A 299 9.79 0.03 -25.43
N ILE A 300 10.84 0.83 -25.20
CA ILE A 300 11.38 1.77 -26.19
C ILE A 300 11.90 1.00 -27.41
N ASP A 301 12.67 -0.07 -27.21
CA ASP A 301 13.22 -0.91 -28.29
C ASP A 301 12.11 -1.60 -29.11
N LYS A 302 11.00 -1.98 -28.45
CA LYS A 302 9.80 -2.51 -29.12
C LYS A 302 8.98 -1.42 -29.85
N GLY A 303 9.32 -0.14 -29.69
CA GLY A 303 8.70 0.98 -30.38
C GLY A 303 7.42 1.49 -29.73
N LEU A 304 7.25 1.36 -28.40
CA LEU A 304 6.08 1.90 -27.70
C LEU A 304 6.07 3.44 -27.75
N THR A 305 5.08 4.01 -28.44
CA THR A 305 4.94 5.47 -28.59
C THR A 305 3.90 6.10 -27.67
N ASP A 306 2.91 5.33 -27.24
CA ASP A 306 1.85 5.76 -26.33
C ASP A 306 2.03 5.07 -24.97
N TRP A 307 2.31 5.87 -23.96
CA TRP A 307 2.59 5.43 -22.60
C TRP A 307 1.39 5.62 -21.67
N SER A 308 0.21 5.98 -22.21
CA SER A 308 -0.99 6.27 -21.42
C SER A 308 -1.52 5.10 -20.58
N GLN A 309 -1.09 3.87 -20.88
CA GLN A 309 -1.38 2.63 -20.14
C GLN A 309 -0.27 2.23 -19.16
N ILE A 310 0.60 3.16 -18.78
CA ILE A 310 1.73 2.90 -17.89
C ILE A 310 1.78 3.94 -16.78
N ALA A 311 1.87 3.47 -15.54
CA ALA A 311 2.30 4.25 -14.38
C ALA A 311 3.64 3.74 -13.84
N LEU A 312 4.34 4.60 -13.11
CA LEU A 312 5.45 4.20 -12.25
C LEU A 312 4.92 4.19 -10.81
N VAL A 313 5.06 3.07 -10.12
CA VAL A 313 4.52 2.89 -8.77
C VAL A 313 5.61 2.42 -7.81
N THR A 314 5.42 2.69 -6.53
CA THR A 314 6.33 2.25 -5.48
C THR A 314 5.97 0.88 -4.94
N ASP A 315 4.66 0.58 -4.82
CA ASP A 315 4.18 -0.60 -4.09
C ASP A 315 4.74 -0.54 -2.64
N ASP A 316 5.44 -1.56 -2.14
CA ASP A 316 6.10 -1.54 -0.84
C ASP A 316 7.43 -0.74 -0.81
N ARG A 317 7.55 0.22 0.11
CA ARG A 317 8.85 0.83 0.47
C ARG A 317 8.90 1.32 1.91
N SER A 318 9.96 0.93 2.61
CA SER A 318 10.24 1.37 3.99
C SER A 318 10.53 2.88 4.09
N ALA A 319 10.28 3.47 5.26
CA ALA A 319 10.73 4.82 5.55
C ALA A 319 12.26 4.97 5.41
N SER A 320 13.03 3.98 5.87
CA SER A 320 14.50 3.94 5.75
C SER A 320 14.98 4.04 4.31
N ASP A 321 14.37 3.27 3.39
CA ASP A 321 14.72 3.33 1.97
C ASP A 321 14.29 4.67 1.37
N THR A 322 13.11 5.17 1.72
CA THR A 322 12.61 6.46 1.23
C THR A 322 13.51 7.62 1.63
N LEU A 323 13.98 7.65 2.89
CA LEU A 323 14.97 8.64 3.36
C LEU A 323 16.29 8.56 2.56
N LYS A 324 16.67 7.37 2.10
CA LYS A 324 17.94 7.13 1.41
C LYS A 324 17.90 7.47 -0.08
N ILE A 325 16.83 7.09 -0.77
CA ILE A 325 16.77 7.15 -2.25
C ILE A 325 15.73 8.14 -2.79
N GLY A 326 14.82 8.60 -1.94
CA GLY A 326 13.63 9.38 -2.29
C GLY A 326 12.36 8.53 -2.38
N ALA A 327 11.26 9.18 -2.74
CA ALA A 327 9.94 8.59 -2.93
C ALA A 327 9.70 8.30 -4.43
N THR A 328 8.54 8.68 -4.98
CA THR A 328 8.20 8.50 -6.40
C THR A 328 9.15 9.23 -7.34
N ASP A 329 9.77 10.33 -6.91
CA ASP A 329 10.82 11.05 -7.64
C ASP A 329 11.99 10.14 -8.05
N HIS A 330 12.34 9.15 -7.21
CA HIS A 330 13.31 8.12 -7.56
C HIS A 330 12.89 7.33 -8.79
N ASN A 331 11.62 6.90 -8.85
CA ASN A 331 11.09 6.08 -9.95
C ASN A 331 11.10 6.88 -11.26
N VAL A 332 10.78 8.17 -11.20
CA VAL A 332 10.82 9.09 -12.34
C VAL A 332 12.26 9.30 -12.82
N ARG A 333 13.22 9.58 -11.92
CA ARG A 333 14.64 9.68 -12.29
C ARG A 333 15.14 8.40 -12.94
N LEU A 334 14.82 7.24 -12.36
CA LEU A 334 15.20 5.95 -12.91
C LEU A 334 14.63 5.73 -14.32
N ALA A 335 13.41 6.19 -14.59
CA ALA A 335 12.82 6.14 -15.92
C ALA A 335 13.54 7.03 -16.93
N ILE A 336 13.88 8.26 -16.54
CA ILE A 336 14.62 9.21 -17.38
C ILE A 336 16.03 8.69 -17.68
N GLU A 337 16.75 8.21 -16.66
CA GLU A 337 18.08 7.60 -16.79
C GLU A 337 18.10 6.40 -17.74
N ASN A 338 16.98 5.71 -17.91
CA ASN A 338 16.82 4.56 -18.80
C ASN A 338 16.19 4.92 -20.16
N GLY A 339 16.14 6.22 -20.51
CA GLY A 339 15.86 6.71 -21.86
C GLY A 339 14.43 7.20 -22.09
N LEU A 340 13.57 7.22 -21.06
CA LEU A 340 12.24 7.80 -21.20
C LEU A 340 12.34 9.34 -21.18
N ALA A 341 11.64 10.02 -22.10
CA ALA A 341 11.60 11.48 -22.10
C ALA A 341 10.98 12.01 -20.79
N PRO A 342 11.52 13.09 -20.17
CA PRO A 342 11.02 13.63 -18.91
C PRO A 342 9.51 13.89 -18.92
N GLU A 343 8.97 14.44 -20.01
CA GLU A 343 7.53 14.73 -20.14
C GLU A 343 6.67 13.46 -20.04
N ILE A 344 7.16 12.33 -20.58
CA ILE A 344 6.47 11.05 -20.52
C ILE A 344 6.62 10.43 -19.13
N ALA A 345 7.82 10.47 -18.55
CA ALA A 345 8.06 9.97 -17.20
C ALA A 345 7.18 10.70 -16.16
N ILE A 346 7.02 12.03 -16.30
CA ILE A 346 6.10 12.83 -15.49
C ILE A 346 4.64 12.44 -15.73
N GLN A 347 4.21 12.19 -16.97
CA GLN A 347 2.85 11.67 -17.23
C GLN A 347 2.57 10.36 -16.50
N CYS A 348 3.55 9.45 -16.43
CA CYS A 348 3.44 8.16 -15.75
C CYS A 348 3.29 8.27 -14.22
N VAL A 349 3.53 9.43 -13.62
CA VAL A 349 3.29 9.69 -12.18
C VAL A 349 2.33 10.85 -11.94
N THR A 350 1.58 11.28 -12.96
CA THR A 350 0.62 12.38 -12.85
C THR A 350 -0.67 12.02 -13.57
N LEU A 351 -0.71 12.25 -14.88
CA LEU A 351 -1.93 12.15 -15.69
C LEU A 351 -2.37 10.70 -15.93
N ASN A 352 -1.44 9.78 -16.18
CA ASN A 352 -1.75 8.38 -16.47
C ASN A 352 -2.39 7.68 -15.26
N PRO A 353 -1.79 7.68 -14.05
CA PRO A 353 -2.42 7.07 -12.89
C PRO A 353 -3.75 7.78 -12.54
N ALA A 354 -3.84 9.12 -12.67
CA ALA A 354 -5.10 9.83 -12.44
C ALA A 354 -6.20 9.46 -13.44
N ARG A 355 -5.86 9.12 -14.69
CA ARG A 355 -6.81 8.64 -15.70
C ARG A 355 -7.29 7.23 -15.39
N HIS A 356 -6.35 6.33 -15.11
CA HIS A 356 -6.64 4.95 -14.74
C HIS A 356 -7.61 4.90 -13.56
N MET A 357 -7.25 5.58 -12.47
CA MET A 357 -8.03 5.66 -11.22
C MET A 357 -9.23 6.61 -11.26
N ARG A 358 -9.49 7.26 -12.41
CA ARG A 358 -10.62 8.19 -12.62
C ARG A 358 -10.60 9.43 -11.71
N LEU A 359 -9.42 9.84 -11.27
CA LEU A 359 -9.17 10.98 -10.38
C LEU A 359 -8.89 12.31 -11.11
N THR A 360 -8.88 12.31 -12.45
CA THR A 360 -8.65 13.52 -13.27
C THR A 360 -9.54 14.74 -12.99
N PRO A 361 -10.73 14.64 -12.36
CA PRO A 361 -11.45 15.84 -11.91
C PRO A 361 -10.68 16.64 -10.85
N TRP A 362 -9.82 16.00 -10.06
CA TRP A 362 -9.19 16.58 -8.87
C TRP A 362 -7.67 16.66 -8.92
N VAL A 363 -6.98 15.69 -9.52
CA VAL A 363 -5.50 15.61 -9.53
C VAL A 363 -4.95 15.21 -10.91
N GLY A 364 -3.62 15.17 -11.04
CA GLY A 364 -2.90 14.67 -12.21
C GLY A 364 -2.58 15.70 -13.29
N SER A 365 -3.00 16.96 -13.16
CA SER A 365 -2.58 18.05 -14.05
C SER A 365 -2.68 19.44 -13.42
N ILE A 366 -1.85 20.38 -13.90
CA ILE A 366 -1.99 21.82 -13.58
C ILE A 366 -3.05 22.42 -14.51
N ALA A 367 -4.32 22.23 -14.14
CA ALA A 367 -5.45 22.69 -14.93
C ALA A 367 -6.58 23.22 -14.03
N PRO A 368 -7.42 24.17 -14.51
CA PRO A 368 -8.55 24.68 -13.74
C PRO A 368 -9.41 23.56 -13.15
N GLY A 369 -9.77 23.77 -11.88
CA GLY A 369 -10.60 22.88 -11.10
C GLY A 369 -9.89 21.76 -10.36
N ARG A 370 -8.59 21.53 -10.61
CA ARG A 370 -7.80 20.52 -9.88
C ARG A 370 -7.26 21.14 -8.60
N PHE A 371 -6.86 20.32 -7.64
CA PHE A 371 -6.04 20.77 -6.54
C PHE A 371 -4.80 21.46 -7.07
N ALA A 372 -4.41 22.57 -6.45
CA ALA A 372 -3.20 23.31 -6.79
C ALA A 372 -1.97 22.60 -6.19
N ASP A 373 -1.71 21.41 -6.72
CA ASP A 373 -0.62 20.52 -6.39
C ASP A 373 0.43 20.60 -7.51
N ILE A 374 1.59 21.17 -7.19
CA ILE A 374 2.58 21.62 -8.17
C ILE A 374 3.97 21.27 -7.64
N VAL A 375 4.79 20.62 -8.45
CA VAL A 375 6.22 20.43 -8.19
C VAL A 375 6.98 21.46 -9.02
N LEU A 376 7.87 22.20 -8.37
CA LEU A 376 8.75 23.18 -9.02
C LEU A 376 10.16 22.58 -9.13
N LEU A 377 10.62 22.46 -10.35
CA LEU A 377 11.90 21.87 -10.71
C LEU A 377 12.91 22.95 -11.09
N SER A 378 14.12 22.89 -10.53
CA SER A 378 15.25 23.70 -10.98
C SER A 378 15.89 23.14 -12.25
N ASP A 379 15.76 21.82 -12.46
CA ASP A 379 16.21 21.12 -13.65
C ASP A 379 15.26 19.96 -13.98
N VAL A 380 14.76 19.93 -15.21
CA VAL A 380 13.79 18.94 -15.68
C VAL A 380 14.48 17.64 -16.07
N ASP A 381 15.68 17.70 -16.64
CA ASP A 381 16.37 16.52 -17.16
C ASP A 381 16.86 15.62 -16.02
N SER A 382 17.29 16.21 -14.90
CA SER A 382 17.65 15.48 -13.68
C SER A 382 16.51 15.32 -12.67
N LEU A 383 15.34 15.91 -12.93
CA LEU A 383 14.21 15.98 -12.00
C LEU A 383 14.58 16.57 -10.63
N SER A 384 15.37 17.64 -10.62
CA SER A 384 15.78 18.33 -9.40
C SER A 384 14.63 19.17 -8.84
N ILE A 385 14.03 18.70 -7.74
CA ILE A 385 12.90 19.35 -7.04
C ILE A 385 13.42 20.45 -6.13
N GLU A 386 12.95 21.68 -6.33
CA GLU A 386 13.28 22.83 -5.52
C GLU A 386 12.20 23.10 -4.47
N LYS A 387 10.93 23.06 -4.88
CA LYS A 387 9.77 23.35 -4.02
C LYS A 387 8.57 22.51 -4.43
N VAL A 388 7.74 22.18 -3.45
CA VAL A 388 6.45 21.52 -3.68
C VAL A 388 5.35 22.37 -3.09
N TRP A 389 4.29 22.53 -3.88
CA TRP A 389 3.04 23.12 -3.48
C TRP A 389 1.97 22.05 -3.43
N ALA A 390 1.14 22.08 -2.41
CA ALA A 390 -0.07 21.27 -2.32
C ALA A 390 -1.19 22.10 -1.71
N ASP A 391 -2.42 21.85 -2.16
CA ASP A 391 -3.58 22.65 -1.77
C ASP A 391 -3.36 24.17 -2.00
N GLY A 392 -2.55 24.52 -2.99
CA GLY A 392 -2.27 25.89 -3.35
C GLY A 392 -1.42 26.65 -2.33
N ARG A 393 -0.58 25.94 -1.57
CA ARG A 393 0.41 26.53 -0.64
C ARG A 393 1.74 25.78 -0.74
N PRO A 394 2.88 26.44 -0.46
CA PRO A 394 4.14 25.75 -0.33
C PRO A 394 4.09 24.76 0.85
N VAL A 395 4.54 23.54 0.63
CA VAL A 395 4.61 22.46 1.62
C VAL A 395 6.00 21.87 1.77
N SER A 396 6.95 22.24 0.90
CA SER A 396 8.37 21.96 1.08
C SER A 396 9.24 23.19 0.82
N ASP A 397 10.41 23.19 1.48
CA ASP A 397 11.56 24.05 1.17
C ASP A 397 12.77 23.13 0.95
N GLY A 398 13.10 22.90 -0.32
CA GLY A 398 13.97 21.79 -0.72
C GLY A 398 13.44 20.45 -0.20
N ALA A 399 14.32 19.68 0.45
CA ALA A 399 13.99 18.39 1.07
C ALA A 399 13.25 18.49 2.42
N THR A 400 13.00 19.70 2.92
CA THR A 400 12.34 19.88 4.24
C THR A 400 10.84 20.04 4.06
N PHE A 401 10.05 19.24 4.79
CA PHE A 401 8.61 19.43 4.87
C PHE A 401 8.25 20.63 5.76
N ILE A 402 7.48 21.57 5.21
CA ILE A 402 6.97 22.76 5.91
C ILE A 402 5.43 22.83 5.90
N GLY A 403 4.77 21.80 5.38
CA GLY A 403 3.32 21.70 5.35
C GLY A 403 2.69 21.43 6.72
N ALA A 404 1.36 21.41 6.76
CA ALA A 404 0.63 21.06 7.98
C ALA A 404 0.74 19.56 8.26
N ARG A 405 1.43 19.18 9.34
CA ARG A 405 1.45 17.83 9.90
C ARG A 405 0.61 17.81 11.18
N PRO A 406 -0.70 17.46 11.12
CA PRO A 406 -1.55 17.47 12.31
C PRO A 406 -1.03 16.50 13.37
N GLU A 407 -1.16 16.87 14.64
CA GLU A 407 -0.95 15.93 15.74
C GLU A 407 -2.23 15.12 15.95
N ILE A 408 -2.10 13.79 15.86
CA ILE A 408 -3.22 12.87 15.97
C ILE A 408 -2.96 11.95 17.16
N ASP A 409 -3.79 12.08 18.19
CA ASP A 409 -3.86 11.08 19.24
C ASP A 409 -4.71 9.90 18.74
N TRP A 410 -4.05 8.92 18.14
CA TRP A 410 -4.73 7.80 17.50
C TRP A 410 -5.55 7.00 18.52
N PRO A 411 -6.85 6.78 18.25
CA PRO A 411 -7.76 6.16 19.20
C PRO A 411 -7.40 4.70 19.51
N GLN A 412 -7.91 4.19 20.63
CA GLN A 412 -7.61 2.83 21.08
C GLN A 412 -7.94 1.75 20.06
N TRP A 413 -8.95 1.93 19.20
CA TRP A 413 -9.27 0.96 18.15
C TRP A 413 -8.18 0.86 17.08
N ALA A 414 -7.30 1.86 16.96
CA ALA A 414 -6.13 1.86 16.10
C ALA A 414 -4.84 1.47 16.86
N THR A 415 -4.74 1.74 18.16
CA THR A 415 -3.50 1.54 18.95
C THR A 415 -3.50 0.34 19.89
N ARG A 416 -4.64 -0.35 20.05
CA ARG A 416 -4.81 -1.55 20.87
C ARG A 416 -5.24 -2.75 20.02
N THR A 417 -4.40 -3.10 19.04
CA THR A 417 -4.71 -4.08 17.99
C THR A 417 -3.95 -5.39 18.14
N VAL A 418 -2.88 -5.45 18.95
CA VAL A 418 -2.31 -6.72 19.38
C VAL A 418 -3.09 -7.15 20.62
N LYS A 419 -4.00 -8.10 20.44
CA LYS A 419 -4.95 -8.59 21.44
C LYS A 419 -4.60 -10.03 21.83
N ILE A 420 -3.79 -10.14 22.87
CA ILE A 420 -3.50 -11.40 23.55
C ILE A 420 -3.76 -11.18 25.04
N ASP A 421 -4.75 -11.88 25.58
CA ASP A 421 -5.28 -11.66 26.94
C ASP A 421 -4.63 -12.60 27.98
N ARG A 422 -3.64 -13.39 27.56
CA ARG A 422 -2.90 -14.33 28.40
C ARG A 422 -1.40 -14.19 28.22
N THR A 423 -0.62 -14.74 29.14
CA THR A 423 0.82 -14.92 28.93
C THR A 423 1.04 -16.09 27.98
N VAL A 424 1.82 -15.86 26.92
CA VAL A 424 2.32 -16.92 26.04
C VAL A 424 3.54 -17.57 26.71
N THR A 425 3.61 -18.88 26.73
CA THR A 425 4.67 -19.66 27.39
C THR A 425 5.46 -20.51 26.38
N ALA A 426 6.56 -21.12 26.80
CA ALA A 426 7.34 -22.02 25.94
C ALA A 426 6.50 -23.22 25.45
N ASP A 427 5.63 -23.75 26.30
CA ASP A 427 4.73 -24.86 25.94
C ASP A 427 3.80 -24.53 24.76
N ASP A 428 3.50 -23.25 24.54
CA ASP A 428 2.72 -22.82 23.37
C ASP A 428 3.44 -23.06 22.04
N PHE A 429 4.76 -23.22 22.03
CA PHE A 429 5.51 -23.51 20.81
C PHE A 429 5.82 -24.99 20.67
N ARG A 430 5.76 -25.79 21.74
CA ARG A 430 6.12 -27.21 21.76
C ARG A 430 5.38 -28.03 20.68
N ILE A 431 6.13 -28.82 19.89
CA ILE A 431 5.58 -29.71 18.86
C ILE A 431 5.64 -31.15 19.41
N GLU A 432 4.52 -31.66 19.88
CA GLU A 432 4.45 -33.02 20.45
C GLU A 432 4.74 -34.08 19.39
N ALA A 433 5.57 -35.06 19.75
CA ALA A 433 5.85 -36.21 18.91
C ALA A 433 4.89 -37.37 19.24
N PRO A 434 4.60 -38.26 18.28
CA PRO A 434 3.93 -39.53 18.57
C PRO A 434 4.67 -40.31 19.66
N THR A 435 3.91 -40.96 20.55
CA THR A 435 4.45 -41.66 21.72
C THR A 435 5.52 -42.71 21.37
N ASN A 436 6.55 -42.83 22.20
CA ASN A 436 7.63 -43.84 22.09
C ASN A 436 8.46 -43.77 20.81
N ARG A 437 8.67 -42.56 20.27
CA ARG A 437 9.55 -42.32 19.12
C ARG A 437 10.83 -41.61 19.55
N THR A 438 11.94 -41.93 18.89
CA THR A 438 13.23 -41.22 19.02
C THR A 438 13.48 -40.27 17.83
N SER A 439 12.74 -40.46 16.74
CA SER A 439 12.68 -39.56 15.59
C SER A 439 11.30 -39.61 14.94
N VAL A 440 10.95 -38.55 14.22
CA VAL A 440 9.68 -38.39 13.49
C VAL A 440 9.94 -37.87 12.09
N ASN A 441 9.03 -38.14 11.16
CA ASN A 441 9.01 -37.35 9.93
C ASN A 441 8.32 -36.01 10.22
N ALA A 442 8.89 -34.93 9.69
CA ALA A 442 8.36 -33.59 9.84
C ALA A 442 8.15 -32.94 8.47
N ALA A 443 7.05 -32.19 8.34
CA ALA A 443 6.82 -31.27 7.24
C ALA A 443 7.54 -29.96 7.51
N LEU A 444 8.27 -29.48 6.50
CA LEU A 444 9.03 -28.24 6.51
C LEU A 444 8.64 -27.36 5.34
N LEU A 445 8.75 -26.06 5.57
CA LEU A 445 8.79 -25.05 4.53
C LEU A 445 10.14 -24.34 4.53
N ARG A 446 10.34 -23.50 3.53
CA ARG A 446 11.42 -22.51 3.48
C ARG A 446 10.81 -21.19 3.02
N PRO A 447 11.49 -20.05 3.21
CA PRO A 447 11.00 -18.78 2.68
C PRO A 447 10.71 -18.87 1.18
N PHE A 448 9.58 -18.31 0.73
CA PHE A 448 9.17 -18.32 -0.69
C PHE A 448 9.07 -19.73 -1.31
N HIS A 449 8.43 -20.65 -0.60
CA HIS A 449 8.18 -22.02 -1.07
C HIS A 449 6.91 -22.09 -1.92
N TRP A 450 7.07 -22.17 -3.24
CA TRP A 450 5.96 -22.14 -4.22
C TRP A 450 5.67 -23.50 -4.88
N HIS A 451 6.24 -24.58 -4.38
CA HIS A 451 6.02 -25.92 -4.93
C HIS A 451 4.71 -26.54 -4.44
N ASP A 452 4.11 -27.41 -5.28
CA ASP A 452 2.86 -28.11 -4.96
C ASP A 452 2.99 -29.11 -3.79
N ASP A 453 4.21 -29.56 -3.49
CA ASP A 453 4.56 -30.40 -2.34
C ASP A 453 5.26 -29.57 -1.24
N PHE A 454 5.55 -30.17 -0.10
CA PHE A 454 6.38 -29.59 0.98
C PHE A 454 7.61 -30.45 1.27
N ILE A 455 8.56 -29.92 2.04
CA ILE A 455 9.80 -30.63 2.35
C ILE A 455 9.53 -31.62 3.49
N THR A 456 10.05 -32.83 3.39
CA THR A 456 9.99 -33.82 4.48
C THR A 456 11.39 -34.12 5.01
N MET A 457 11.58 -34.08 6.32
CA MET A 457 12.83 -34.46 6.97
C MET A 457 12.56 -35.31 8.22
N GLU A 458 13.44 -36.29 8.46
CA GLU A 458 13.46 -36.98 9.75
C GLU A 458 14.14 -36.08 10.80
N LEU A 459 13.44 -35.78 11.90
CA LEU A 459 13.89 -34.92 13.00
C LEU A 459 13.93 -35.70 14.33
N PRO A 460 14.88 -35.37 15.23
CA PRO A 460 15.00 -36.05 16.51
C PRO A 460 13.83 -35.70 17.45
N VAL A 461 13.54 -36.61 18.38
CA VAL A 461 12.57 -36.41 19.45
C VAL A 461 13.30 -36.39 20.78
N GLU A 462 13.09 -35.33 21.57
CA GLU A 462 13.62 -35.17 22.92
C GLU A 462 12.47 -34.83 23.86
N GLU A 463 12.42 -35.52 25.01
CA GLU A 463 11.39 -35.35 26.03
C GLU A 463 9.95 -35.40 25.49
N GLY A 464 9.71 -36.19 24.44
CA GLY A 464 8.39 -36.34 23.81
C GLY A 464 8.02 -35.27 22.79
N ALA A 465 8.90 -34.30 22.49
CA ALA A 465 8.69 -33.29 21.45
C ALA A 465 9.68 -33.44 20.30
N ALA A 466 9.20 -33.16 19.09
CA ALA A 466 10.06 -33.04 17.92
C ALA A 466 10.97 -31.81 18.06
N GLN A 467 12.25 -31.99 17.75
CA GLN A 467 13.27 -30.95 17.89
C GLN A 467 13.76 -30.45 16.55
N ARG A 468 14.11 -29.17 16.51
CA ARG A 468 14.82 -28.57 15.36
C ARG A 468 16.21 -29.20 15.22
N ASP A 469 16.78 -29.13 14.03
CA ASP A 469 18.15 -29.59 13.76
C ASP A 469 19.02 -28.44 13.23
N PRO A 470 19.77 -27.73 14.10
CA PRO A 470 20.64 -26.65 13.66
C PRO A 470 21.77 -27.10 12.76
N ALA A 471 22.22 -28.36 12.80
CA ALA A 471 23.30 -28.83 11.93
C ALA A 471 22.84 -28.95 10.47
N ARG A 472 21.53 -29.15 10.25
CA ARG A 472 20.88 -29.20 8.94
C ARG A 472 20.07 -27.94 8.61
N ASN A 473 20.40 -26.80 9.22
CA ASN A 473 19.71 -25.51 9.01
C ASN A 473 18.19 -25.54 9.29
N VAL A 474 17.73 -26.41 10.18
CA VAL A 474 16.33 -26.48 10.57
C VAL A 474 16.10 -25.61 11.81
N THR A 475 15.14 -24.70 11.70
CA THR A 475 14.67 -23.82 12.78
C THR A 475 13.20 -24.06 13.09
N LYS A 476 12.71 -23.49 14.18
CA LYS A 476 11.28 -23.48 14.51
C LYS A 476 10.63 -22.20 14.02
N PHE A 477 9.41 -22.30 13.51
CA PHE A 477 8.62 -21.17 13.04
C PHE A 477 7.17 -21.31 13.51
N SER A 478 6.56 -20.21 13.90
CA SER A 478 5.18 -20.19 14.37
C SER A 478 4.43 -18.95 13.90
N ILE A 479 3.13 -19.14 13.67
CA ILE A 479 2.16 -18.06 13.55
C ILE A 479 1.29 -18.06 14.81
N VAL A 480 1.13 -16.89 15.42
CA VAL A 480 0.35 -16.66 16.64
C VAL A 480 -0.75 -15.67 16.32
N ASP A 481 -2.00 -16.10 16.48
CA ASP A 481 -3.15 -15.21 16.40
C ASP A 481 -3.02 -14.05 17.40
N ARG A 482 -3.25 -12.84 16.93
CA ARG A 482 -3.24 -11.64 17.78
C ARG A 482 -4.59 -10.92 17.85
N PHE A 483 -5.67 -11.54 17.36
CA PHE A 483 -6.97 -10.89 17.26
C PHE A 483 -8.00 -11.41 18.25
N SER A 484 -7.97 -12.70 18.61
CA SER A 484 -9.01 -13.30 19.48
C SER A 484 -8.83 -13.07 20.97
N GLY A 485 -7.62 -12.70 21.42
CA GLY A 485 -7.24 -12.74 22.84
C GLY A 485 -6.68 -14.10 23.29
N GLU A 486 -6.92 -15.19 22.54
CA GLU A 486 -6.55 -16.54 22.94
C GLU A 486 -5.08 -16.92 22.61
N ALA A 487 -4.42 -16.17 21.73
CA ALA A 487 -3.10 -16.52 21.17
C ALA A 487 -3.05 -17.97 20.67
N LYS A 488 -3.89 -18.28 19.67
CA LYS A 488 -3.85 -19.59 18.99
C LYS A 488 -2.54 -19.71 18.22
N VAL A 489 -1.78 -20.79 18.45
CA VAL A 489 -0.44 -20.96 17.90
C VAL A 489 -0.39 -22.13 16.93
N SER A 490 0.01 -21.84 15.70
CA SER A 490 0.48 -22.82 14.71
C SER A 490 1.99 -22.93 14.77
N ARG A 491 2.51 -24.14 14.57
CA ARG A 491 3.91 -24.49 14.87
C ARG A 491 4.45 -25.35 13.76
N MET A 492 5.66 -25.08 13.31
CA MET A 492 6.33 -25.95 12.34
C MET A 492 7.84 -25.76 12.35
N PHE A 493 8.50 -26.44 11.42
CA PHE A 493 9.92 -26.28 11.16
C PHE A 493 10.17 -25.61 9.82
N TRP A 494 11.12 -24.69 9.77
CA TRP A 494 11.58 -24.06 8.53
C TRP A 494 13.03 -24.42 8.26
N LEU A 495 13.37 -24.57 6.97
CA LEU A 495 14.72 -24.84 6.50
C LEU A 495 15.37 -23.56 5.97
N GLY A 496 16.65 -23.36 6.31
CA GLY A 496 17.48 -22.34 5.70
C GLY A 496 17.14 -20.90 6.11
N THR A 497 16.56 -20.71 7.30
CA THR A 497 16.26 -19.40 7.87
C THR A 497 16.26 -19.44 9.41
N GLY A 498 16.19 -18.28 10.04
CA GLY A 498 16.11 -18.14 11.50
C GLY A 498 17.46 -18.28 12.21
N PRO A 499 17.48 -18.11 13.55
CA PRO A 499 18.73 -18.07 14.29
C PRO A 499 19.31 -19.48 14.50
N ARG A 500 20.59 -19.66 14.17
CA ARG A 500 21.38 -20.80 14.65
C ARG A 500 21.81 -20.60 16.09
N THR A 501 22.16 -19.36 16.43
CA THR A 501 22.49 -18.93 17.79
C THR A 501 21.45 -19.46 18.78
N PRO A 502 21.86 -20.20 19.83
CA PRO A 502 20.95 -20.73 20.84
C PRO A 502 20.17 -19.63 21.57
N GLU A 503 19.07 -20.01 22.23
CA GLU A 503 18.23 -19.13 23.06
C GLU A 503 17.82 -17.81 22.39
N THR A 504 17.64 -17.82 21.06
CA THR A 504 17.40 -16.64 20.23
C THR A 504 16.09 -16.78 19.46
N ALA A 505 15.34 -15.69 19.36
CA ALA A 505 14.14 -15.60 18.52
C ALA A 505 13.97 -14.20 17.95
N LEU A 506 13.42 -14.13 16.74
CA LEU A 506 12.94 -12.91 16.11
C LEU A 506 11.44 -13.05 15.89
N ALA A 507 10.68 -12.02 16.26
CA ALA A 507 9.26 -11.97 16.00
C ALA A 507 8.85 -10.60 15.44
N SER A 508 7.79 -10.61 14.65
CA SER A 508 7.16 -9.40 14.13
C SER A 508 5.66 -9.54 14.01
N THR A 509 4.94 -8.43 14.13
CA THR A 509 3.51 -8.33 13.74
C THR A 509 3.33 -8.04 12.25
N LEU A 510 4.40 -7.73 11.51
CA LEU A 510 4.37 -7.57 10.07
C LEU A 510 4.50 -8.93 9.39
N GLY A 511 3.39 -9.66 9.27
CA GLY A 511 3.27 -10.89 8.50
C GLY A 511 2.22 -10.72 7.40
N HIS A 512 2.67 -10.42 6.19
CA HIS A 512 1.78 -10.15 5.07
C HIS A 512 0.82 -11.32 4.80
N ASP A 513 -0.48 -11.11 4.59
CA ASP A 513 -1.24 -9.84 4.76
C ASP A 513 -2.19 -9.90 5.97
N LYS A 514 -2.39 -11.09 6.56
CA LYS A 514 -3.29 -11.23 7.73
C LYS A 514 -2.71 -10.58 8.98
N HIS A 515 -1.39 -10.43 9.02
CA HIS A 515 -0.63 -9.80 10.10
C HIS A 515 -0.87 -10.43 11.45
N ASN A 516 -0.95 -11.76 11.50
CA ASN A 516 -0.71 -12.45 12.75
C ASN A 516 0.78 -12.32 13.14
N ILE A 517 1.10 -12.56 14.40
CA ILE A 517 2.50 -12.51 14.83
C ILE A 517 3.19 -13.74 14.25
N TRP A 518 4.27 -13.55 13.50
CA TRP A 518 5.19 -14.64 13.22
C TRP A 518 6.37 -14.58 14.18
N THR A 519 6.90 -15.75 14.53
CA THR A 519 8.12 -15.87 15.33
C THR A 519 8.96 -17.02 14.81
N VAL A 520 10.26 -16.77 14.66
CA VAL A 520 11.26 -17.76 14.24
C VAL A 520 12.32 -17.85 15.33
N GLY A 521 12.62 -19.06 15.79
CA GLY A 521 13.45 -19.19 16.99
C GLY A 521 14.20 -20.51 17.11
N SER A 522 15.28 -20.43 17.87
CA SER A 522 16.13 -21.55 18.23
C SER A 522 15.65 -22.30 19.49
N SER A 523 14.71 -21.71 20.23
CA SER A 523 14.17 -22.20 21.51
C SER A 523 12.78 -21.61 21.77
N ASP A 524 11.92 -22.38 22.42
CA ASP A 524 10.53 -22.03 22.69
C ASP A 524 10.40 -20.87 23.69
N GLU A 525 11.31 -20.77 24.67
CA GLU A 525 11.34 -19.69 25.66
C GLU A 525 11.59 -18.32 25.01
N ALA A 526 12.57 -18.24 24.10
CA ALA A 526 12.87 -17.00 23.40
C ALA A 526 11.70 -16.55 22.52
N MET A 527 11.01 -17.49 21.86
CA MET A 527 9.81 -17.23 21.06
C MET A 527 8.66 -16.70 21.93
N ALA A 528 8.47 -17.26 23.13
CA ALA A 528 7.48 -16.76 24.08
C ALA A 528 7.79 -15.34 24.58
N ILE A 529 9.06 -15.07 24.93
CA ILE A 529 9.49 -13.72 25.33
C ILE A 529 9.22 -12.71 24.22
N SER A 530 9.57 -13.03 22.97
CA SER A 530 9.38 -12.10 21.85
C SER A 530 7.91 -11.80 21.57
N VAL A 531 7.03 -12.81 21.64
CA VAL A 531 5.57 -12.61 21.43
C VAL A 531 4.93 -11.77 22.54
N ASN A 532 5.25 -12.04 23.81
CA ASN A 532 4.74 -11.23 24.92
C ASN A 532 5.24 -9.78 24.84
N ALA A 533 6.50 -9.59 24.43
CA ALA A 533 7.09 -8.27 24.22
C ALA A 533 6.41 -7.49 23.09
N LEU A 534 5.98 -8.15 22.01
CA LEU A 534 5.17 -7.55 20.94
C LEU A 534 3.79 -7.12 21.44
N ASN A 535 3.14 -7.95 22.26
CA ASN A 535 1.87 -7.61 22.90
C ASN A 535 1.99 -6.37 23.80
N GLU A 536 3.06 -6.29 24.60
CA GLU A 536 3.32 -5.14 25.48
C GLU A 536 3.50 -3.83 24.70
N GLN A 537 4.31 -3.85 23.63
CA GLN A 537 4.62 -2.65 22.85
C GLN A 537 3.59 -2.32 21.75
N GLN A 538 2.60 -3.21 21.56
CA GLN A 538 1.55 -3.14 20.53
C GLN A 538 2.06 -3.27 19.08
N GLY A 539 3.05 -4.14 18.87
CA GLY A 539 3.53 -4.54 17.54
C GLY A 539 4.86 -3.95 17.11
N GLY A 540 5.31 -4.32 15.91
CA GLY A 540 6.63 -4.05 15.36
C GLY A 540 7.53 -5.27 15.45
N TRP A 541 8.80 -5.07 15.83
CA TRP A 541 9.81 -6.12 15.85
C TRP A 541 10.37 -6.33 17.26
N VAL A 542 10.70 -7.58 17.59
CA VAL A 542 11.43 -7.93 18.81
C VAL A 542 12.47 -9.00 18.51
N LEU A 543 13.74 -8.71 18.84
CA LEU A 543 14.84 -9.67 18.82
C LEU A 543 15.22 -10.05 20.25
N VAL A 544 15.18 -11.34 20.57
CA VAL A 544 15.56 -11.92 21.87
C VAL A 544 16.78 -12.81 21.70
N SER A 545 17.73 -12.77 22.63
CA SER A 545 18.82 -13.75 22.75
C SER A 545 19.22 -13.93 24.22
N ALA A 546 19.50 -15.17 24.62
CA ALA A 546 19.91 -15.54 25.99
C ALA A 546 18.96 -14.95 27.07
N GLY A 547 17.65 -15.07 26.82
CA GLY A 547 16.60 -14.57 27.72
C GLY A 547 16.47 -13.05 27.80
N LYS A 548 17.18 -12.28 26.98
CA LYS A 548 17.16 -10.81 26.97
C LYS A 548 16.65 -10.28 25.64
N ILE A 549 15.87 -9.21 25.70
CA ILE A 549 15.49 -8.45 24.50
C ILE A 549 16.69 -7.59 24.09
N LEU A 550 17.23 -7.84 22.90
CA LEU A 550 18.38 -7.12 22.36
C LEU A 550 17.97 -5.86 21.60
N ALA A 551 16.84 -5.91 20.89
CA ALA A 551 16.32 -4.78 20.12
C ALA A 551 14.78 -4.84 20.01
N ARG A 552 14.19 -3.65 19.86
CA ARG A 552 12.76 -3.45 19.62
C ARG A 552 12.58 -2.37 18.56
N VAL A 553 11.58 -2.55 17.71
CA VAL A 553 11.02 -1.51 16.84
C VAL A 553 9.54 -1.47 17.14
N ARG A 554 8.98 -0.28 17.39
CA ARG A 554 7.58 -0.15 17.80
C ARG A 554 6.69 0.30 16.66
N TYR A 555 5.61 -0.44 16.42
CA TYR A 555 4.54 -0.09 15.49
C TYR A 555 3.21 0.07 16.23
N GLU A 556 3.11 1.07 17.10
CA GLU A 556 1.96 1.22 18.01
C GLU A 556 0.61 1.49 17.34
N VAL A 557 0.55 1.73 16.03
CA VAL A 557 -0.67 1.90 15.25
C VAL A 557 -0.88 0.69 14.36
N GLY A 558 -1.96 -0.05 14.56
CA GLY A 558 -2.27 -1.28 13.85
C GLY A 558 -1.34 -2.45 14.17
N GLY A 559 -0.25 -2.26 14.93
CA GLY A 559 0.89 -3.17 14.93
C GLY A 559 1.64 -3.16 13.60
N LEU A 560 1.47 -2.11 12.79
CA LEU A 560 1.98 -1.99 11.42
C LEU A 560 2.75 -0.67 11.21
N MET A 561 2.27 0.41 11.83
CA MET A 561 2.77 1.76 11.65
C MET A 561 3.13 2.41 12.99
N THR A 562 3.89 3.49 12.91
CA THR A 562 4.18 4.38 14.04
C THR A 562 3.76 5.82 13.74
N ALA A 563 3.29 6.52 14.77
CA ALA A 563 2.99 7.94 14.75
C ALA A 563 4.22 8.78 15.16
N ARG A 564 5.40 8.40 14.66
CA ARG A 564 6.70 9.04 14.92
C ARG A 564 7.39 9.35 13.59
N SER A 565 8.44 10.17 13.63
CA SER A 565 9.15 10.56 12.40
C SER A 565 9.87 9.39 11.73
N ALA A 566 10.06 9.51 10.41
CA ALA A 566 10.82 8.55 9.61
C ALA A 566 12.23 8.31 10.19
N GLU A 567 12.90 9.35 10.69
CA GLU A 567 14.24 9.26 11.26
C GLU A 567 14.26 8.51 12.60
N VAL A 568 13.22 8.68 13.43
CA VAL A 568 13.08 7.93 14.68
C VAL A 568 12.84 6.45 14.37
N LEU A 569 11.97 6.15 13.42
CA LEU A 569 11.72 4.79 12.95
C LEU A 569 13.00 4.17 12.35
N ASP A 570 13.69 4.88 11.46
CA ASP A 570 14.94 4.43 10.86
C ASP A 570 15.99 4.13 11.93
N ALA A 571 16.16 5.01 12.92
CA ALA A 571 17.09 4.76 14.01
C ALA A 571 16.78 3.47 14.80
N GLU A 572 15.50 3.15 15.03
CA GLU A 572 15.10 1.87 15.64
C GLU A 572 15.41 0.68 14.72
N MET A 573 15.14 0.79 13.42
CA MET A 573 15.48 -0.24 12.43
C MET A 573 17.00 -0.47 12.35
N GLN A 574 17.81 0.59 12.31
CA GLN A 574 19.28 0.48 12.34
C GLN A 574 19.77 -0.19 13.62
N ALA A 575 19.16 0.10 14.78
CA ALA A 575 19.49 -0.58 16.03
C ALA A 575 19.13 -2.07 16.00
N LEU A 576 17.98 -2.42 15.40
CA LEU A 576 17.57 -3.81 15.16
C LEU A 576 18.55 -4.54 14.26
N TYR A 577 18.95 -3.95 13.14
CA TYR A 577 19.94 -4.53 12.22
C TYR A 577 21.30 -4.70 12.88
N ALA A 578 21.75 -3.72 13.67
CA ALA A 578 23.00 -3.80 14.41
C ALA A 578 22.99 -4.94 15.45
N ALA A 579 21.89 -5.11 16.18
CA ALA A 579 21.72 -6.24 17.09
C ALA A 579 21.63 -7.57 16.32
N GLY A 580 20.91 -7.59 15.20
CA GLY A 580 20.78 -8.75 14.31
C GLY A 580 22.11 -9.20 13.71
N ALA A 581 23.04 -8.29 13.42
CA ALA A 581 24.37 -8.63 12.92
C ALA A 581 25.20 -9.44 13.93
N GLY A 582 24.85 -9.41 15.23
CA GLY A 582 25.47 -10.22 16.28
C GLY A 582 24.95 -11.66 16.36
N ILE A 583 23.95 -12.03 15.56
CA ILE A 583 23.32 -13.34 15.57
C ILE A 583 23.80 -14.15 14.36
N ASP A 584 24.20 -15.41 14.58
CA ASP A 584 24.39 -16.38 13.50
C ASP A 584 23.03 -16.80 12.92
N TRP A 585 22.77 -16.36 11.69
CA TRP A 585 21.54 -16.64 10.92
C TRP A 585 21.75 -17.79 9.95
N MET A 586 20.83 -18.75 9.95
CA MET A 586 20.79 -19.79 8.92
C MET A 586 20.36 -19.19 7.58
N TYR A 587 20.91 -19.71 6.49
CA TYR A 587 20.55 -19.31 5.15
C TYR A 587 20.66 -20.49 4.19
N GLU A 588 19.63 -20.69 3.37
CA GLU A 588 19.71 -21.43 2.11
C GLU A 588 19.04 -20.63 1.00
N PRO A 589 19.57 -20.68 -0.25
CA PRO A 589 18.93 -20.04 -1.37
C PRO A 589 17.54 -20.65 -1.66
N THR A 590 16.64 -19.81 -2.15
CA THR A 590 15.28 -20.19 -2.55
C THR A 590 15.04 -19.75 -3.99
N PHE A 591 13.85 -19.98 -4.53
CA PHE A 591 13.52 -19.52 -5.88
C PHE A 591 13.49 -17.99 -6.00
N SER A 592 13.22 -17.28 -4.90
CA SER A 592 13.13 -15.83 -4.90
C SER A 592 14.52 -15.20 -4.90
N PRO A 593 14.88 -14.36 -5.90
CA PRO A 593 16.13 -13.61 -5.88
C PRO A 593 16.15 -12.54 -4.79
N ARG A 594 15.01 -12.27 -4.15
CA ARG A 594 14.84 -11.35 -3.02
C ARG A 594 14.96 -12.06 -1.67
N TRP A 595 15.67 -13.17 -1.61
CA TRP A 595 16.05 -13.89 -0.40
C TRP A 595 17.57 -14.02 -0.30
N TRP A 596 18.18 -13.30 0.65
CA TRP A 596 19.63 -13.18 0.80
C TRP A 596 20.08 -13.51 2.23
N PRO A 597 21.37 -13.84 2.45
CA PRO A 597 21.89 -14.14 3.78
C PRO A 597 21.83 -12.95 4.74
N GLY A 598 21.66 -13.22 6.04
CA GLY A 598 21.73 -12.21 7.10
C GLY A 598 20.44 -12.10 7.89
N PHE A 599 20.16 -10.90 8.41
CA PHE A 599 18.94 -10.61 9.17
C PHE A 599 17.70 -10.92 8.32
N PRO A 600 16.78 -11.79 8.79
CA PRO A 600 15.75 -12.38 7.94
C PRO A 600 14.48 -11.51 7.86
N GLU A 601 14.64 -10.22 7.57
CA GLU A 601 13.52 -9.26 7.46
C GLU A 601 12.46 -9.69 6.44
N ARG A 602 12.90 -10.29 5.33
CA ARG A 602 12.02 -10.78 4.26
C ARG A 602 11.07 -11.92 4.69
N LEU A 603 11.19 -12.43 5.93
CA LEU A 603 10.17 -13.31 6.50
C LEU A 603 8.80 -12.65 6.62
N SER A 604 8.74 -11.31 6.72
CA SER A 604 7.48 -10.56 6.66
C SER A 604 6.65 -10.84 5.41
N PHE A 605 7.29 -11.10 4.27
CA PHE A 605 6.65 -11.48 3.01
C PHE A 605 6.59 -12.99 2.81
N ALA A 606 7.42 -13.77 3.52
CA ALA A 606 7.43 -15.21 3.34
C ALA A 606 6.16 -15.89 3.90
N THR A 607 5.37 -15.18 4.72
CA THR A 607 4.10 -15.64 5.31
C THR A 607 2.88 -15.39 4.44
N LEU A 608 3.04 -14.75 3.28
CA LEU A 608 1.96 -14.55 2.30
C LEU A 608 1.24 -15.86 1.98
N THR A 609 -0.07 -15.76 1.70
CA THR A 609 -0.93 -16.92 1.42
C THR A 609 -1.60 -16.88 0.06
N CYS A 610 -1.56 -15.75 -0.65
CA CYS A 610 -2.08 -15.59 -2.00
C CYS A 610 -1.13 -16.20 -3.06
N SER A 611 -1.51 -16.16 -4.34
CA SER A 611 -0.68 -16.69 -5.44
C SER A 611 0.71 -16.02 -5.46
N PRO A 612 1.81 -16.75 -5.76
CA PRO A 612 1.91 -18.15 -6.18
C PRO A 612 2.08 -19.18 -5.03
N TRP A 613 1.79 -18.85 -3.79
CA TRP A 613 1.98 -19.78 -2.67
C TRP A 613 1.10 -21.04 -2.81
N ARG A 614 1.56 -22.11 -2.17
CA ARG A 614 0.93 -23.44 -2.21
C ARG A 614 0.67 -23.92 -0.79
N TRP A 615 1.68 -24.48 -0.14
CA TRP A 615 1.63 -24.86 1.27
C TRP A 615 2.13 -23.71 2.14
N VAL A 616 1.33 -23.32 3.13
CA VAL A 616 1.62 -22.21 4.04
C VAL A 616 1.25 -22.59 5.47
N LEU A 617 1.78 -21.82 6.43
CA LEU A 617 1.35 -21.87 7.81
C LEU A 617 0.52 -20.62 8.12
N VAL A 618 -0.72 -20.81 8.51
CA VAL A 618 -1.63 -19.75 8.98
C VAL A 618 -1.90 -19.91 10.48
N ALA A 619 -2.55 -18.93 11.11
CA ALA A 619 -3.06 -19.12 12.46
C ALA A 619 -4.15 -20.21 12.47
N PRO A 620 -4.29 -21.00 13.56
CA PRO A 620 -5.29 -22.06 13.64
C PRO A 620 -6.70 -21.55 13.33
N SER A 621 -7.42 -22.27 12.45
CA SER A 621 -8.79 -21.96 12.03
C SER A 621 -9.63 -23.24 11.91
N GLU A 622 -10.94 -23.11 11.70
CA GLU A 622 -11.80 -24.29 11.50
C GLU A 622 -11.42 -25.09 10.26
N LEU A 623 -10.97 -24.42 9.19
CA LEU A 623 -10.54 -25.03 7.94
C LEU A 623 -9.09 -25.52 7.98
N ALA A 624 -8.26 -24.95 8.86
CA ALA A 624 -6.88 -25.36 9.08
C ALA A 624 -6.58 -25.45 10.60
N PRO A 625 -6.99 -26.53 11.29
CA PRO A 625 -6.88 -26.61 12.76
C PRO A 625 -5.45 -26.57 13.31
N GLU A 626 -4.48 -27.12 12.57
CA GLU A 626 -3.04 -27.01 12.88
C GLU A 626 -2.37 -25.85 12.13
N GLY A 627 -3.11 -25.15 11.26
CA GLY A 627 -2.67 -24.03 10.43
C GLY A 627 -1.85 -24.41 9.19
N PHE A 628 -1.46 -25.68 9.00
CA PHE A 628 -0.73 -26.09 7.80
C PHE A 628 -1.68 -26.53 6.68
N VAL A 629 -1.74 -25.71 5.63
CA VAL A 629 -2.77 -25.82 4.59
C VAL A 629 -2.19 -25.52 3.21
N ASN A 630 -2.72 -26.21 2.21
CA ASN A 630 -2.52 -25.89 0.81
C ASN A 630 -3.61 -24.90 0.35
N VAL A 631 -3.26 -23.64 0.10
CA VAL A 631 -4.21 -22.55 -0.20
C VAL A 631 -4.91 -22.67 -1.54
N LEU A 632 -4.42 -23.53 -2.44
CA LEU A 632 -5.12 -23.82 -3.70
C LEU A 632 -6.23 -24.84 -3.52
N THR A 633 -6.00 -25.85 -2.68
CA THR A 633 -6.84 -27.06 -2.63
C THR A 633 -7.59 -27.21 -1.31
N GLY A 634 -7.24 -26.43 -0.29
CA GLY A 634 -7.73 -26.56 1.08
C GLY A 634 -7.25 -27.80 1.82
N LYS A 635 -6.35 -28.60 1.23
CA LYS A 635 -5.81 -29.79 1.88
C LYS A 635 -4.96 -29.38 3.09
N THR A 636 -5.21 -30.01 4.23
CA THR A 636 -4.38 -29.87 5.44
C THR A 636 -3.45 -31.08 5.63
N HIS A 637 -2.41 -30.90 6.44
CA HIS A 637 -1.46 -31.98 6.75
C HIS A 637 -0.92 -31.84 8.18
N PRO A 638 -0.70 -32.93 8.93
CA PRO A 638 -0.05 -32.87 10.24
C PRO A 638 1.41 -32.43 10.11
N ILE A 639 1.93 -31.72 11.10
CA ILE A 639 3.32 -31.24 11.06
C ILE A 639 4.33 -32.37 11.28
N VAL A 640 4.00 -33.35 12.13
CA VAL A 640 4.85 -34.52 12.43
C VAL A 640 4.04 -35.82 12.40
N TRP A 641 4.65 -36.93 11.97
CA TRP A 641 4.01 -38.25 11.90
C TRP A 641 4.96 -39.44 12.06
#